data_AF-A0AA38X5Y1-F1
#
_entry.id   AF-A0AA38X5Y1-F1
#
_cell.length_a   1.000
_cell.length_b   1.000
_cell.length_c   1.000
_cell.angle_alpha   90.00
_cell.angle_beta   90.00
_cell.angle_gamma   90.00
#
_symmetry.space_group_name_H-M   'P 1'
#
loop_
_entity.id
_entity.type
_entity.pdbx_description
1 polymer ?
#
loop_
_entity_poly.entity_id
_entity_poly.type
_entity_poly.pdbx_seq_one_letter_code
_entity_poly.pdbx_strand_id
1 'polypeptide(L)'
;MAMQLDLSQAQIAKDESGRPFIIVRDQGKKKRAHGTDAVKQHIVAAHTVANIVRTSLGPRGLDKILISPDGDIQISNDGRTIMSEMELTHPIAKLMVELSKSQDEEIGDGTTGVVVLAAALLDQAADLIDKGIHPIRIADGFDQACEVAVAHLDKISDEITFTRDKQENLMKVAKTSLGSKIVSKAHDQFAKIAVDAVMSVADLERKDVDFELIKVDGKAGGSIEDSLLVKGVIVDKDFSHPQMPSEVKDAKLAILTCAFEPPKPKTKHKLDISTVAEFQKLQQYEKNKFVEMIDMIKATGANLVICQWGFDDEANHLLLQNKLPAVRWVGGPEIELIAIATNGRIVPRFEDLSKEKLGKAGVVREMTFGTTREKMLVIEECANTRAVTVFVRGSNKMIIDEAKRSLHDALCVVRNLVRDNRVVYGGGAAEIACSIAVEDAASKSPGLEQYAMRAFADALDAIPMTLAENSGLSPIETLADIKSRQIKEGNTRLGVDCMQTGNNDMRENFVIDPLIGKRQQLLLATQLCRMVLKINNSLIGESSSKEDFPKKRGAKKTTGVAYLRQVPGDEFKTVYTSAPIPASIAPRLSVPAGDRPCIDPEPKLRATPSAGSDTIQQVPLCAQTVFQQITSASPVPECAALLANPHVRRLHHYARSVLWPSFKHYSLETNESLTSAFFRLSMVDDLLLNSYIWPAALALSMQLPHTSAENNAVMLASQNRAVKSIRQHIDRDDVSDSVIFAVLALTIRDTNPLLAMQEDTDDCHGGFDPPLQSLGWLQYLSRVRWTASHIYALKRLVAARGGLGNISTPGVAEQVQSSDILQASLSLTVPNFTLGRLYGHVLQNHMKMIRPPRKRIEDVFPAITDVEFLDLLLDMRMYCRQLEKIVDEIGGAGVQTLSDSRVTWETHVTRNIIQHRLLHLPRYQHEDEEICRLGAMIFSFGVLYPVARRKPLDILVTELRRALESHSAFPFSNLGKENTATKPLDEPDSAATTYGSRMSPSLYRENPAGVLLWVTVVAALAAAGTAHQAFFADLVKILLSALEVDDFIQLKDIMCRHVWLDNACETGALELWRKLKGKTSGDPTLPNDQLPLQQKGTCFETKEMYNLLCTGASA
;
A
#
# COMPACT_ATOMS: atom_id res chain seq x y z
N MET A 1 15.76 25.52 -36.70
CA MET A 1 14.43 25.17 -36.14
C MET A 1 13.65 24.45 -37.23
N ALA A 2 13.44 23.15 -37.11
CA ALA A 2 12.58 22.37 -38.01
C ALA A 2 11.96 21.25 -37.16
N MET A 3 10.83 21.58 -36.53
CA MET A 3 10.12 20.65 -35.66
C MET A 3 9.31 19.70 -36.54
N GLN A 4 9.68 18.42 -36.53
CA GLN A 4 8.94 17.38 -37.27
C GLN A 4 7.63 17.11 -36.52
N LEU A 5 6.63 17.95 -36.80
CA LEU A 5 5.29 17.87 -36.23
C LEU A 5 4.56 16.66 -36.83
N ASP A 6 4.07 15.77 -35.97
CA ASP A 6 3.13 14.74 -36.38
C ASP A 6 1.78 15.40 -36.69
N LEU A 7 1.45 15.47 -37.97
CA LEU A 7 0.26 16.12 -38.50
C LEU A 7 -0.96 15.18 -38.57
N SER A 8 -0.85 13.93 -38.13
CA SER A 8 -1.91 12.92 -38.21
C SER A 8 -3.21 13.28 -37.50
N GLN A 9 -3.18 14.20 -36.53
CA GLN A 9 -4.37 14.70 -35.80
C GLN A 9 -4.53 16.23 -35.82
N ALA A 10 -4.04 16.88 -36.89
CA ALA A 10 -4.20 18.32 -37.07
C ALA A 10 -5.63 18.69 -37.54
N GLN A 11 -6.33 19.54 -36.78
CA GLN A 11 -7.59 20.16 -37.23
C GLN A 11 -7.34 21.59 -37.71
N ILE A 12 -7.79 21.89 -38.93
CA ILE A 12 -7.72 23.25 -39.50
C ILE A 12 -8.98 24.02 -39.07
N ALA A 13 -8.81 24.97 -38.16
CA ALA A 13 -9.83 25.95 -37.81
C ALA A 13 -9.65 27.23 -38.63
N LYS A 14 -10.66 28.08 -38.69
CA LYS A 14 -10.57 29.42 -39.29
C LYS A 14 -10.94 30.47 -38.25
N ASP A 15 -10.25 31.61 -38.28
CA ASP A 15 -10.68 32.78 -37.49
C ASP A 15 -11.94 33.42 -38.12
N GLU A 16 -12.50 34.42 -37.42
CA GLU A 16 -13.66 35.19 -37.90
C GLU A 16 -13.37 35.96 -39.21
N SER A 17 -12.09 36.14 -39.56
CA SER A 17 -11.61 36.72 -40.82
C SER A 17 -11.32 35.67 -41.92
N GLY A 18 -11.68 34.40 -41.69
CA GLY A 18 -11.52 33.29 -42.62
C GLY A 18 -10.09 32.73 -42.77
N ARG A 19 -9.12 33.19 -41.97
CA ARG A 19 -7.72 32.76 -42.05
C ARG A 19 -7.55 31.39 -41.39
N PRO A 20 -6.98 30.39 -42.07
CA PRO A 20 -6.80 29.06 -41.50
C PRO A 20 -5.64 29.03 -40.49
N PHE A 21 -5.88 28.44 -39.33
CA PHE A 21 -4.85 28.10 -38.34
C PHE A 21 -4.98 26.63 -37.91
N ILE A 22 -3.85 26.01 -37.57
CA ILE A 22 -3.78 24.57 -37.30
C ILE A 22 -3.81 24.33 -35.80
N ILE A 23 -4.88 23.69 -35.31
CA ILE A 23 -4.98 23.21 -33.93
C ILE A 23 -4.45 21.78 -33.90
N VAL A 24 -3.30 21.60 -33.24
CA VAL A 24 -2.74 20.27 -32.93
C VAL A 24 -3.20 19.89 -31.53
N ARG A 25 -4.04 18.86 -31.40
CA ARG A 25 -4.64 18.41 -30.10
C ARG A 25 -3.61 18.21 -28.99
N ASP A 26 -2.39 17.83 -29.37
CA ASP A 26 -1.27 17.56 -28.48
C ASP A 26 -0.75 18.80 -27.70
N GLN A 27 -1.13 20.03 -28.11
CA GLN A 27 -0.81 21.25 -27.35
C GLN A 27 -1.60 21.38 -26.05
N GLY A 28 -2.84 20.85 -25.98
CA GLY A 28 -3.66 20.92 -24.77
C GLY A 28 -3.16 20.01 -23.63
N LYS A 29 -2.39 18.98 -23.97
CA LYS A 29 -1.80 18.02 -23.01
C LYS A 29 -0.44 18.44 -22.47
N LYS A 30 0.22 19.42 -23.10
CA LYS A 30 1.60 19.81 -22.78
C LYS A 30 1.61 21.09 -21.94
N LYS A 31 1.72 20.92 -20.62
CA LYS A 31 1.84 22.06 -19.68
C LYS A 31 3.20 22.71 -19.86
N ARG A 32 3.21 24.00 -20.18
CA ARG A 32 4.43 24.81 -20.33
C ARG A 32 4.50 25.90 -19.27
N ALA A 33 5.53 25.87 -18.44
CA ALA A 33 5.95 27.00 -17.62
C ALA A 33 7.20 27.65 -18.27
N HIS A 34 7.32 28.98 -18.24
CA HIS A 34 8.41 29.70 -18.90
C HIS A 34 8.86 30.93 -18.10
N GLY A 35 10.11 31.36 -18.33
CA GLY A 35 10.67 32.57 -17.73
C GLY A 35 10.96 32.44 -16.25
N THR A 36 10.89 33.58 -15.54
CA THR A 36 11.09 33.68 -14.08
C THR A 36 10.10 32.83 -13.30
N ASP A 37 8.86 32.72 -13.77
CA ASP A 37 7.79 32.01 -13.06
C ASP A 37 8.04 30.50 -13.01
N ALA A 38 8.67 29.94 -14.05
CA ALA A 38 9.13 28.55 -14.03
C ALA A 38 10.23 28.34 -12.98
N VAL A 39 11.22 29.26 -12.92
CA VAL A 39 12.31 29.20 -11.93
C VAL A 39 11.75 29.31 -10.51
N LYS A 40 10.79 30.21 -10.25
CA LYS A 40 10.10 30.31 -8.96
C LYS A 40 9.36 29.03 -8.58
N GLN A 41 8.61 28.43 -9.52
CA GLN A 41 7.94 27.13 -9.27
C GLN A 41 8.95 26.03 -8.94
N HIS A 42 10.13 26.05 -9.56
CA HIS A 42 11.21 25.11 -9.30
C HIS A 42 11.82 25.28 -7.90
N ILE A 43 12.05 26.54 -7.47
CA ILE A 43 12.53 26.88 -6.12
C ILE A 43 11.51 26.45 -5.06
N VAL A 44 10.24 26.82 -5.22
CA VAL A 44 9.15 26.45 -4.28
C VAL A 44 9.04 24.93 -4.13
N ALA A 45 9.21 24.16 -5.21
CA ALA A 45 9.21 22.70 -5.15
C ALA A 45 10.40 22.13 -4.35
N ALA A 46 11.61 22.70 -4.51
CA ALA A 46 12.79 22.30 -3.74
C ALA A 46 12.64 22.64 -2.24
N HIS A 47 12.23 23.87 -1.93
CA HIS A 47 11.93 24.33 -0.56
C HIS A 47 10.86 23.48 0.13
N THR A 48 9.82 23.05 -0.60
CA THR A 48 8.77 22.17 -0.05
C THR A 48 9.36 20.81 0.39
N VAL A 49 10.24 20.22 -0.41
CA VAL A 49 10.93 18.95 -0.03
C VAL A 49 11.86 19.19 1.15
N ALA A 50 12.68 20.23 1.12
CA ALA A 50 13.65 20.50 2.17
C ALA A 50 12.99 20.76 3.53
N ASN A 51 11.85 21.45 3.60
CA ASN A 51 11.13 21.67 4.87
C ASN A 51 10.62 20.38 5.52
N ILE A 52 10.32 19.34 4.74
CA ILE A 52 9.92 18.03 5.28
C ILE A 52 11.09 17.38 6.01
N VAL A 53 12.30 17.45 5.42
CA VAL A 53 13.53 16.86 5.98
C VAL A 53 14.24 17.80 6.99
N ARG A 54 13.95 19.11 7.01
CA ARG A 54 14.56 20.11 7.91
C ARG A 54 14.44 19.72 9.39
N THR A 55 13.30 19.18 9.77
CA THR A 55 13.01 18.72 11.16
C THR A 55 13.72 17.41 11.55
N SER A 56 14.50 16.82 10.64
CA SER A 56 15.36 15.66 10.88
C SER A 56 16.85 16.03 11.04
N LEU A 57 17.21 17.32 10.90
CA LEU A 57 18.60 17.78 11.01
C LEU A 57 19.05 17.95 12.47
N GLY A 58 20.21 17.39 12.81
CA GLY A 58 20.88 17.56 14.11
C GLY A 58 20.57 16.49 15.16
N PRO A 59 21.21 16.53 16.34
CA PRO A 59 21.05 15.51 17.39
C PRO A 59 19.67 15.53 18.08
N ARG A 60 18.88 16.58 17.84
CA ARG A 60 17.47 16.71 18.26
C ARG A 60 16.48 16.54 17.08
N GLY A 61 16.97 16.14 15.91
CA GLY A 61 16.13 15.80 14.76
C GLY A 61 15.17 14.64 15.06
N LEU A 62 14.04 14.63 14.38
CA LEU A 62 12.98 13.63 14.58
C LEU A 62 12.83 12.73 13.35
N ASP A 63 12.77 11.42 13.59
CA ASP A 63 12.48 10.40 12.58
C ASP A 63 11.15 10.66 11.85
N LYS A 64 11.03 10.15 10.63
CA LYS A 64 9.78 10.16 9.84
C LYS A 64 9.26 8.75 9.66
N ILE A 65 7.93 8.60 9.75
CA ILE A 65 7.23 7.37 9.39
C ILE A 65 6.90 7.44 7.89
N LEU A 66 7.32 6.42 7.16
CA LEU A 66 7.14 6.26 5.72
C LEU A 66 6.28 5.01 5.50
N ILE A 67 5.29 5.10 4.63
CA ILE A 67 4.39 3.99 4.32
C ILE A 67 4.42 3.77 2.81
N SER A 68 4.94 2.62 2.40
CA SER A 68 4.96 2.19 1.00
C SER A 68 3.53 2.05 0.45
N PRO A 69 3.30 2.22 -0.86
CA PRO A 69 2.04 1.83 -1.52
C PRO A 69 1.61 0.37 -1.23
N ASP A 70 2.57 -0.52 -0.96
CA ASP A 70 2.33 -1.92 -0.58
C ASP A 70 1.92 -2.11 0.89
N GLY A 71 1.94 -1.04 1.71
CA GLY A 71 1.61 -1.05 3.13
C GLY A 71 2.79 -1.27 4.09
N ASP A 72 3.99 -1.51 3.58
CA ASP A 72 5.21 -1.63 4.40
C ASP A 72 5.52 -0.31 5.13
N ILE A 73 5.71 -0.40 6.45
CA ILE A 73 6.04 0.73 7.32
C ILE A 73 7.56 0.77 7.55
N GLN A 74 8.16 1.92 7.27
CA GLN A 74 9.54 2.23 7.63
C GLN A 74 9.61 3.46 8.54
N ILE A 75 10.65 3.52 9.37
CA ILE A 75 10.98 4.67 10.20
C ILE A 75 12.44 5.02 9.91
N SER A 76 12.74 6.28 9.65
CA SER A 76 14.13 6.72 9.42
C SER A 76 14.35 8.20 9.74
N ASN A 77 15.57 8.56 10.15
CA ASN A 77 16.03 9.95 10.23
C ASN A 77 16.91 10.36 9.03
N ASP A 78 17.32 9.41 8.19
CA ASP A 78 18.17 9.68 7.04
C ASP A 78 17.40 10.37 5.89
N GLY A 79 17.88 11.55 5.50
CA GLY A 79 17.29 12.35 4.42
C GLY A 79 17.24 11.65 3.06
N ARG A 80 18.21 10.78 2.75
CA ARG A 80 18.17 9.99 1.50
C ARG A 80 16.98 9.03 1.53
N THR A 81 16.89 8.22 2.58
CA THR A 81 15.83 7.22 2.78
C THR A 81 14.45 7.87 2.81
N ILE A 82 14.29 8.97 3.58
CA ILE A 82 13.04 9.74 3.66
C ILE A 82 12.56 10.15 2.27
N MET A 83 13.42 10.76 1.46
CA MET A 83 13.02 11.27 0.15
C MET A 83 12.91 10.20 -0.94
N SER A 84 13.58 9.05 -0.81
CA SER A 84 13.46 7.95 -1.77
C SER A 84 12.15 7.18 -1.66
N GLU A 85 11.57 7.09 -0.47
CA GLU A 85 10.26 6.45 -0.23
C GLU A 85 9.08 7.41 -0.53
N MET A 86 9.34 8.72 -0.67
CA MET A 86 8.32 9.71 -1.03
C MET A 86 8.02 9.68 -2.54
N GLU A 87 6.75 9.57 -2.92
CA GLU A 87 6.32 9.64 -4.32
C GLU A 87 6.37 11.08 -4.87
N LEU A 88 7.55 11.50 -5.33
CA LEU A 88 7.78 12.84 -5.86
C LEU A 88 7.46 12.92 -7.37
N THR A 89 6.49 13.75 -7.74
CA THR A 89 6.09 13.96 -9.14
C THR A 89 6.92 15.04 -9.84
N HIS A 90 7.30 16.11 -9.13
CA HIS A 90 7.98 17.27 -9.73
C HIS A 90 9.46 16.97 -10.08
N PRO A 91 9.95 17.30 -11.28
CA PRO A 91 11.33 16.96 -11.70
C PRO A 91 12.43 17.49 -10.77
N ILE A 92 12.30 18.73 -10.28
CA ILE A 92 13.28 19.33 -9.38
C ILE A 92 13.26 18.65 -8.00
N ALA A 93 12.11 18.15 -7.55
CA ALA A 93 12.03 17.38 -6.32
C ALA A 93 12.81 16.05 -6.45
N LYS A 94 12.77 15.41 -7.64
CA LYS A 94 13.60 14.24 -7.94
C LYS A 94 15.10 14.57 -7.95
N LEU A 95 15.49 15.74 -8.45
CA LEU A 95 16.89 16.18 -8.36
C LEU A 95 17.37 16.39 -6.91
N MET A 96 16.49 16.79 -5.97
CA MET A 96 16.84 16.83 -4.54
C MET A 96 17.09 15.41 -3.97
N VAL A 97 16.35 14.38 -4.44
CA VAL A 97 16.63 12.98 -4.09
C VAL A 97 17.99 12.54 -4.64
N GLU A 98 18.26 12.83 -5.91
CA GLU A 98 19.52 12.47 -6.58
C GLU A 98 20.72 13.15 -5.92
N LEU A 99 20.58 14.41 -5.47
CA LEU A 99 21.56 15.13 -4.67
C LEU A 99 21.89 14.40 -3.36
N SER A 100 20.87 14.08 -2.56
CA SER A 100 21.05 13.40 -1.27
C SER A 100 21.60 11.98 -1.44
N LYS A 101 21.17 11.27 -2.49
CA LYS A 101 21.71 9.98 -2.90
C LYS A 101 23.20 10.07 -3.26
N SER A 102 23.62 11.11 -3.99
CA SER A 102 25.02 11.31 -4.38
C SER A 102 25.92 11.58 -3.17
N GLN A 103 25.46 12.42 -2.24
CA GLN A 103 26.14 12.69 -0.97
C GLN A 103 26.34 11.40 -0.15
N ASP A 104 25.35 10.52 -0.13
CA ASP A 104 25.44 9.23 0.56
C ASP A 104 26.43 8.24 -0.10
N GLU A 105 26.40 8.11 -1.45
CA GLU A 105 27.29 7.17 -2.15
C GLU A 105 28.77 7.60 -2.07
N GLU A 106 29.06 8.91 -2.12
CA GLU A 106 30.43 9.44 -2.02
C GLU A 106 30.93 9.54 -0.58
N ILE A 107 30.14 10.15 0.32
CA ILE A 107 30.54 10.48 1.70
C ILE A 107 29.88 9.55 2.70
N GLY A 108 28.57 9.33 2.59
CA GLY A 108 27.76 8.51 3.52
C GLY A 108 27.35 9.25 4.80
N ASP A 109 27.37 10.58 4.80
CA ASP A 109 26.86 11.41 5.89
C ASP A 109 26.45 12.80 5.38
N GLY A 110 25.54 13.47 6.08
CA GLY A 110 25.01 14.80 5.74
C GLY A 110 24.00 14.82 4.60
N THR A 111 23.37 13.68 4.32
CA THR A 111 22.27 13.49 3.35
C THR A 111 21.12 14.48 3.54
N THR A 112 20.81 14.84 4.78
CA THR A 112 19.84 15.89 5.15
C THR A 112 20.41 17.30 5.01
N GLY A 113 21.66 17.52 5.44
CA GLY A 113 22.31 18.85 5.44
C GLY A 113 22.45 19.43 4.03
N VAL A 114 22.87 18.62 3.05
CA VAL A 114 23.03 19.05 1.65
C VAL A 114 21.71 19.52 1.01
N VAL A 115 20.59 18.91 1.40
CA VAL A 115 19.23 19.23 0.91
C VAL A 115 18.74 20.55 1.49
N VAL A 116 18.94 20.76 2.79
CA VAL A 116 18.58 22.02 3.48
C VAL A 116 19.41 23.18 2.93
N LEU A 117 20.72 22.99 2.73
CA LEU A 117 21.59 24.00 2.14
C LEU A 117 21.21 24.35 0.70
N ALA A 118 20.96 23.34 -0.15
CA ALA A 118 20.56 23.57 -1.54
C ALA A 118 19.22 24.32 -1.66
N ALA A 119 18.27 24.07 -0.75
CA ALA A 119 17.04 24.84 -0.69
C ALA A 119 17.27 26.28 -0.22
N ALA A 120 18.04 26.49 0.86
CA ALA A 120 18.35 27.83 1.35
C ALA A 120 19.04 28.71 0.28
N LEU A 121 19.96 28.14 -0.50
CA LEU A 121 20.58 28.81 -1.64
C LEU A 121 19.56 29.16 -2.75
N LEU A 122 18.60 28.27 -3.02
CA LEU A 122 17.54 28.52 -4.00
C LEU A 122 16.54 29.60 -3.54
N ASP A 123 16.20 29.63 -2.25
CA ASP A 123 15.33 30.65 -1.66
C ASP A 123 16.01 32.03 -1.69
N GLN A 124 17.28 32.11 -1.30
CA GLN A 124 18.07 33.34 -1.42
C GLN A 124 18.24 33.79 -2.89
N ALA A 125 18.29 32.86 -3.84
CA ALA A 125 18.28 33.19 -5.26
C ALA A 125 16.92 33.76 -5.73
N ALA A 126 15.79 33.34 -5.15
CA ALA A 126 14.47 33.90 -5.49
C ALA A 126 14.40 35.40 -5.17
N ASP A 127 14.89 35.80 -3.99
CA ASP A 127 14.96 37.20 -3.55
C ASP A 127 15.82 38.08 -4.47
N LEU A 128 16.87 37.51 -5.07
CA LEU A 128 17.71 38.22 -6.05
C LEU A 128 17.05 38.28 -7.43
N ILE A 129 16.32 37.25 -7.85
CA ILE A 129 15.51 37.24 -9.09
C ILE A 129 14.43 38.34 -9.01
N ASP A 130 13.81 38.53 -7.85
CA ASP A 130 12.79 39.57 -7.64
C ASP A 130 13.34 40.99 -7.61
N LYS A 131 14.63 41.14 -7.27
CA LYS A 131 15.41 42.37 -7.45
C LYS A 131 15.88 42.57 -8.91
N GLY A 132 15.47 41.69 -9.84
CA GLY A 132 15.77 41.77 -11.27
C GLY A 132 17.12 41.19 -11.68
N ILE A 133 17.80 40.44 -10.80
CA ILE A 133 19.10 39.82 -11.11
C ILE A 133 18.89 38.55 -11.95
N HIS A 134 19.66 38.43 -13.04
CA HIS A 134 19.55 37.30 -13.95
C HIS A 134 20.05 35.98 -13.31
N PRO A 135 19.30 34.86 -13.34
CA PRO A 135 19.64 33.61 -12.66
C PRO A 135 21.06 33.08 -12.89
N ILE A 136 21.58 33.19 -14.12
CA ILE A 136 22.96 32.77 -14.45
C ILE A 136 24.02 33.58 -13.67
N ARG A 137 23.79 34.89 -13.45
CA ARG A 137 24.72 35.74 -12.68
C ARG A 137 24.70 35.41 -11.19
N ILE A 138 23.54 34.97 -10.67
CA ILE A 138 23.44 34.45 -9.30
C ILE A 138 24.26 33.17 -9.20
N ALA A 139 24.09 32.23 -10.13
CA ALA A 139 24.84 30.98 -10.15
C ALA A 139 26.36 31.19 -10.26
N ASP A 140 26.83 32.06 -11.16
CA ASP A 140 28.26 32.38 -11.28
C ASP A 140 28.83 33.09 -10.03
N GLY A 141 28.00 33.81 -9.26
CA GLY A 141 28.37 34.43 -7.98
C GLY A 141 28.35 33.44 -6.81
N PHE A 142 27.44 32.46 -6.82
CA PHE A 142 27.42 31.35 -5.86
C PHE A 142 28.62 30.42 -6.04
N ASP A 143 29.05 30.14 -7.28
CA ASP A 143 30.26 29.36 -7.54
C ASP A 143 31.50 30.05 -6.91
N GLN A 144 31.65 31.37 -7.11
CA GLN A 144 32.73 32.16 -6.49
C GLN A 144 32.67 32.17 -4.95
N ALA A 145 31.46 32.28 -4.37
CA ALA A 145 31.27 32.20 -2.93
C ALA A 145 31.63 30.81 -2.37
N CYS A 146 31.29 29.74 -3.10
CA CYS A 146 31.60 28.36 -2.74
C CYS A 146 33.12 28.10 -2.79
N GLU A 147 33.84 28.61 -3.80
CA GLU A 147 35.32 28.55 -3.85
C GLU A 147 35.96 29.22 -2.61
N VAL A 148 35.46 30.39 -2.20
CA VAL A 148 35.91 31.09 -0.98
C VAL A 148 35.60 30.28 0.29
N ALA A 149 34.40 29.73 0.40
CA ALA A 149 33.97 28.92 1.55
C ALA A 149 34.80 27.64 1.69
N VAL A 150 34.99 26.88 0.60
CA VAL A 150 35.84 25.67 0.58
C VAL A 150 37.29 26.00 0.93
N ALA A 151 37.85 27.06 0.36
CA ALA A 151 39.20 27.53 0.71
C ALA A 151 39.32 28.10 2.13
N HIS A 152 38.21 28.40 2.81
CA HIS A 152 38.17 28.74 4.23
C HIS A 152 38.08 27.47 5.10
N LEU A 153 37.23 26.49 4.73
CA LEU A 153 37.16 25.18 5.39
C LEU A 153 38.54 24.50 5.48
N ASP A 154 39.29 24.46 4.36
CA ASP A 154 40.65 23.88 4.36
C ASP A 154 41.59 24.61 5.35
N LYS A 155 41.43 25.92 5.58
CA LYS A 155 42.27 26.72 6.50
C LYS A 155 41.90 26.57 7.98
N ILE A 156 40.62 26.33 8.29
CA ILE A 156 40.15 26.15 9.67
C ILE A 156 40.15 24.68 10.11
N SER A 157 40.51 23.76 9.20
CA SER A 157 40.57 22.34 9.51
C SER A 157 41.73 22.00 10.46
N ASP A 158 41.45 21.14 11.43
CA ASP A 158 42.44 20.55 12.34
C ASP A 158 42.73 19.10 11.87
N GLU A 159 43.97 18.63 12.02
CA GLU A 159 44.32 17.22 11.73
C GLU A 159 44.15 16.32 12.95
N ILE A 160 43.40 15.23 12.79
CA ILE A 160 43.35 14.14 13.78
C ILE A 160 44.44 13.12 13.47
N THR A 161 45.35 12.92 14.41
CA THR A 161 46.22 11.73 14.40
C THR A 161 45.48 10.54 15.01
N PHE A 162 45.44 9.42 14.28
CA PHE A 162 45.01 8.11 14.78
C PHE A 162 46.04 7.04 14.41
N THR A 163 46.09 5.95 15.16
CA THR A 163 46.94 4.78 14.89
C THR A 163 46.13 3.52 15.20
N ARG A 164 46.61 2.33 14.78
CA ARG A 164 45.92 1.06 15.09
C ARG A 164 45.68 0.87 16.60
N ASP A 165 46.58 1.38 17.44
CA ASP A 165 46.49 1.27 18.91
C ASP A 165 45.77 2.46 19.57
N LYS A 166 45.64 3.61 18.89
CA LYS A 166 44.96 4.82 19.39
C LYS A 166 43.79 5.19 18.50
N GLN A 167 42.66 4.56 18.78
CA GLN A 167 41.42 4.68 18.03
C GLN A 167 40.38 5.62 18.69
N GLU A 168 40.68 6.16 19.88
CA GLU A 168 39.75 7.00 20.67
C GLU A 168 39.15 8.16 19.88
N ASN A 169 39.97 8.83 19.05
CA ASN A 169 39.51 9.94 18.23
C ASN A 169 38.53 9.48 17.12
N LEU A 170 38.80 8.35 16.46
CA LEU A 170 37.87 7.76 15.48
C LEU A 170 36.54 7.38 16.16
N MET A 171 36.61 6.80 17.35
CA MET A 171 35.43 6.45 18.14
C MET A 171 34.60 7.69 18.48
N LYS A 172 35.24 8.80 18.90
CA LYS A 172 34.54 10.07 19.18
C LYS A 172 33.80 10.61 17.95
N VAL A 173 34.43 10.64 16.78
CA VAL A 173 33.76 11.12 15.55
C VAL A 173 32.60 10.18 15.14
N ALA A 174 32.78 8.85 15.27
CA ALA A 174 31.70 7.90 15.03
C ALA A 174 30.51 8.08 16.01
N LYS A 175 30.77 8.46 17.28
CA LYS A 175 29.71 8.84 18.24
C LYS A 175 28.94 10.08 17.79
N THR A 176 29.61 11.09 17.24
CA THR A 176 28.96 12.33 16.73
C THR A 176 27.94 11.98 15.65
N SER A 177 28.33 11.16 14.67
CA SER A 177 27.44 10.69 13.59
C SER A 177 26.24 9.88 14.11
N LEU A 178 26.46 8.96 15.06
CA LEU A 178 25.39 8.13 15.65
C LEU A 178 24.45 8.88 16.61
N GLY A 179 24.85 10.07 17.09
CA GLY A 179 24.15 10.79 18.16
C GLY A 179 22.73 11.25 17.79
N SER A 180 22.44 11.44 16.49
CA SER A 180 21.14 11.87 15.94
C SER A 180 20.18 10.74 15.58
N LYS A 181 20.56 9.47 15.80
CA LYS A 181 19.82 8.29 15.30
C LYS A 181 19.13 7.53 16.43
N ILE A 182 18.23 6.60 16.10
CA ILE A 182 17.61 5.67 17.08
C ILE A 182 18.67 4.92 17.92
N VAL A 183 19.85 4.67 17.34
CA VAL A 183 20.99 4.00 17.98
C VAL A 183 21.65 4.84 19.08
N SER A 184 21.28 6.12 19.26
CA SER A 184 21.81 7.04 20.28
C SER A 184 21.87 6.46 21.70
N LYS A 185 20.93 5.57 22.09
CA LYS A 185 21.01 4.87 23.39
C LYS A 185 22.23 3.93 23.54
N ALA A 186 22.66 3.28 22.45
CA ALA A 186 23.75 2.31 22.42
C ALA A 186 24.95 2.77 21.56
N HIS A 187 25.06 4.08 21.31
CA HIS A 187 26.03 4.65 20.36
C HIS A 187 27.50 4.37 20.74
N ASP A 188 27.81 4.19 22.02
CA ASP A 188 29.15 3.75 22.49
C ASP A 188 29.57 2.42 21.87
N GLN A 189 28.67 1.42 21.91
CA GLN A 189 28.92 0.08 21.37
C GLN A 189 28.96 0.10 19.85
N PHE A 190 28.05 0.83 19.21
CA PHE A 190 28.01 0.94 17.75
C PHE A 190 29.19 1.73 17.18
N ALA A 191 29.65 2.80 17.84
CA ALA A 191 30.86 3.53 17.47
C ALA A 191 32.09 2.62 17.57
N LYS A 192 32.19 1.81 18.63
CA LYS A 192 33.28 0.81 18.74
C LYS A 192 33.20 -0.23 17.63
N ILE A 193 32.03 -0.80 17.36
CA ILE A 193 31.82 -1.80 16.30
C ILE A 193 32.18 -1.23 14.92
N ALA A 194 31.78 0.01 14.61
CA ALA A 194 32.09 0.65 13.34
C ALA A 194 33.61 0.87 13.16
N VAL A 195 34.29 1.35 14.21
CA VAL A 195 35.75 1.55 14.18
C VAL A 195 36.50 0.21 14.12
N ASP A 196 36.15 -0.78 14.95
CA ASP A 196 36.77 -2.12 14.92
C ASP A 196 36.57 -2.81 13.56
N ALA A 197 35.40 -2.63 12.91
CA ALA A 197 35.12 -3.15 11.58
C ALA A 197 35.98 -2.47 10.50
N VAL A 198 35.96 -1.14 10.41
CA VAL A 198 36.77 -0.40 9.42
C VAL A 198 38.27 -0.66 9.62
N MET A 199 38.76 -0.65 10.86
CA MET A 199 40.19 -0.89 11.14
C MET A 199 40.63 -2.34 10.82
N SER A 200 39.70 -3.29 10.71
CA SER A 200 39.97 -4.67 10.28
C SER A 200 40.10 -4.81 8.76
N VAL A 201 39.34 -4.05 7.96
CA VAL A 201 39.44 -4.03 6.49
C VAL A 201 40.51 -3.08 5.95
N ALA A 202 40.73 -1.95 6.64
CA ALA A 202 41.44 -0.78 6.13
C ALA A 202 42.90 -1.05 5.78
N ASP A 203 43.27 -0.62 4.57
CA ASP A 203 44.65 -0.51 4.14
C ASP A 203 45.15 0.91 4.45
N LEU A 204 45.99 1.03 5.48
CA LEU A 204 46.51 2.32 5.95
C LEU A 204 47.62 2.88 5.06
N GLU A 205 48.28 2.05 4.24
CA GLU A 205 49.30 2.50 3.29
C GLU A 205 48.64 3.09 2.05
N ARG A 206 47.59 2.42 1.54
CA ARG A 206 46.76 2.91 0.43
C ARG A 206 45.74 3.98 0.85
N LYS A 207 45.48 4.14 2.16
CA LYS A 207 44.39 4.94 2.73
C LYS A 207 43.02 4.59 2.15
N ASP A 208 42.73 3.29 1.99
CA ASP A 208 41.50 2.82 1.36
C ASP A 208 40.77 1.79 2.22
N VAL A 209 39.44 1.80 2.10
CA VAL A 209 38.52 0.98 2.89
C VAL A 209 37.52 0.37 1.92
N ASP A 210 37.58 -0.95 1.79
CA ASP A 210 36.66 -1.71 0.96
C ASP A 210 35.45 -2.15 1.80
N PHE A 211 34.27 -1.67 1.44
CA PHE A 211 33.02 -2.02 2.12
C PHE A 211 32.43 -3.35 1.63
N GLU A 212 32.85 -3.90 0.50
CA GLU A 212 32.40 -5.24 0.09
C GLU A 212 32.85 -6.31 1.10
N LEU A 213 33.89 -6.03 1.88
CA LEU A 213 34.42 -6.87 2.96
C LEU A 213 33.70 -6.72 4.31
N ILE A 214 32.80 -5.74 4.47
CA ILE A 214 32.01 -5.52 5.69
C ILE A 214 30.55 -5.91 5.41
N LYS A 215 30.16 -7.13 5.79
CA LYS A 215 28.74 -7.52 5.77
C LYS A 215 28.03 -6.88 6.96
N VAL A 216 26.91 -6.21 6.73
CA VAL A 216 26.00 -5.79 7.80
C VAL A 216 24.72 -6.61 7.68
N ASP A 217 24.54 -7.56 8.60
CA ASP A 217 23.36 -8.40 8.69
C ASP A 217 22.59 -8.11 9.98
N GLY A 218 21.34 -8.57 10.09
CA GLY A 218 20.56 -8.32 11.30
C GLY A 218 19.20 -8.96 11.29
N LYS A 219 18.78 -9.42 12.48
CA LYS A 219 17.67 -10.37 12.67
C LYS A 219 16.83 -10.01 13.89
N ALA A 220 15.52 -10.21 13.76
CA ALA A 220 14.53 -9.82 14.74
C ALA A 220 14.72 -10.47 16.12
N GLY A 221 14.23 -9.79 17.15
CA GLY A 221 14.33 -10.19 18.55
C GLY A 221 15.63 -9.73 19.21
N GLY A 222 15.64 -9.77 20.54
CA GLY A 222 16.69 -9.16 21.35
C GLY A 222 16.56 -7.63 21.44
N SER A 223 17.57 -7.01 22.04
CA SER A 223 17.76 -5.57 22.16
C SER A 223 18.81 -5.08 21.15
N ILE A 224 18.93 -3.76 20.98
CA ILE A 224 19.99 -3.15 20.16
C ILE A 224 21.38 -3.45 20.76
N GLU A 225 21.47 -3.55 22.09
CA GLU A 225 22.70 -3.83 22.86
C GLU A 225 23.20 -5.28 22.65
N ASP A 226 22.37 -6.19 22.14
CA ASP A 226 22.78 -7.56 21.75
C ASP A 226 23.50 -7.62 20.38
N SER A 227 23.75 -6.47 19.74
CA SER A 227 24.45 -6.38 18.46
C SER A 227 25.96 -6.58 18.62
N LEU A 228 26.58 -7.34 17.71
CA LEU A 228 27.96 -7.81 17.87
C LEU A 228 28.75 -7.82 16.56
N LEU A 229 30.06 -7.66 16.67
CA LEU A 229 31.01 -7.76 15.54
C LEU A 229 31.60 -9.17 15.49
N VAL A 230 31.32 -9.92 14.43
CA VAL A 230 31.97 -11.20 14.13
C VAL A 230 33.17 -10.96 13.22
N LYS A 231 34.34 -11.45 13.65
CA LYS A 231 35.56 -11.49 12.82
C LYS A 231 35.51 -12.72 11.90
N GLY A 232 34.64 -12.63 10.90
CA GLY A 232 34.32 -13.69 9.96
C GLY A 232 32.97 -13.43 9.27
N VAL A 233 32.27 -14.50 8.89
CA VAL A 233 31.04 -14.41 8.08
C VAL A 233 29.85 -15.06 8.79
N ILE A 234 28.73 -14.32 8.86
CA ILE A 234 27.42 -14.89 9.23
C ILE A 234 26.61 -15.14 7.96
N VAL A 235 25.92 -16.28 7.92
CA VAL A 235 25.03 -16.70 6.84
C VAL A 235 23.66 -17.00 7.44
N ASP A 236 22.59 -16.42 6.87
CA ASP A 236 21.21 -16.68 7.28
C ASP A 236 20.69 -18.03 6.75
N LYS A 237 21.38 -19.11 7.14
CA LYS A 237 21.11 -20.51 6.77
C LYS A 237 21.43 -21.43 7.96
N ASP A 238 20.75 -22.56 8.00
CA ASP A 238 20.99 -23.69 8.89
C ASP A 238 21.81 -24.80 8.18
N PHE A 239 22.21 -25.82 8.94
CA PHE A 239 22.78 -27.03 8.34
C PHE A 239 21.70 -27.82 7.57
N SER A 240 22.08 -28.41 6.43
CA SER A 240 21.13 -28.99 5.47
C SER A 240 20.30 -30.17 6.00
N HIS A 241 20.72 -30.81 7.10
CA HIS A 241 19.98 -31.86 7.77
C HIS A 241 20.05 -31.68 9.30
N PRO A 242 18.92 -31.75 10.04
CA PRO A 242 18.86 -31.41 11.47
C PRO A 242 19.64 -32.36 12.41
N GLN A 243 20.09 -33.51 11.91
CA GLN A 243 20.98 -34.44 12.63
C GLN A 243 22.48 -34.16 12.38
N MET A 244 22.84 -33.18 11.57
CA MET A 244 24.23 -32.72 11.45
C MET A 244 24.66 -32.01 12.75
N PRO A 245 25.96 -32.06 13.12
CA PRO A 245 26.46 -31.37 14.31
C PRO A 245 26.33 -29.85 14.17
N SER A 246 25.81 -29.19 15.19
CA SER A 246 25.66 -27.72 15.26
C SER A 246 26.99 -26.96 15.42
N GLU A 247 28.12 -27.65 15.64
CA GLU A 247 29.46 -27.06 15.75
C GLU A 247 30.51 -27.93 15.04
N VAL A 248 31.36 -27.29 14.24
CA VAL A 248 32.50 -27.90 13.54
C VAL A 248 33.77 -27.13 13.88
N LYS A 249 34.75 -27.81 14.47
CA LYS A 249 36.08 -27.26 14.81
C LYS A 249 37.10 -27.61 13.73
N ASP A 250 38.11 -26.75 13.56
CA ASP A 250 39.14 -26.85 12.52
C ASP A 250 38.52 -27.04 11.12
N ALA A 251 37.58 -26.18 10.76
CA ALA A 251 36.82 -26.25 9.52
C ALA A 251 37.73 -26.08 8.28
N LYS A 252 37.70 -27.09 7.41
CA LYS A 252 38.25 -27.12 6.05
C LYS A 252 37.08 -27.12 5.08
N LEU A 253 36.77 -25.94 4.56
CA LEU A 253 35.55 -25.65 3.82
C LEU A 253 35.74 -25.93 2.33
N ALA A 254 34.88 -26.78 1.75
CA ALA A 254 34.71 -26.90 0.32
C ALA A 254 33.64 -25.90 -0.15
N ILE A 255 34.05 -24.87 -0.90
CA ILE A 255 33.17 -23.81 -1.41
C ILE A 255 32.80 -24.13 -2.85
N LEU A 256 31.54 -24.46 -3.11
CA LEU A 256 31.07 -25.03 -4.37
C LEU A 256 29.95 -24.18 -5.02
N THR A 257 30.00 -24.00 -6.33
CA THR A 257 28.90 -23.41 -7.13
C THR A 257 28.19 -24.42 -8.03
N CYS A 258 28.44 -25.71 -7.84
CA CYS A 258 27.67 -26.81 -8.42
C CYS A 258 26.60 -27.31 -7.44
N ALA A 259 25.46 -27.76 -7.97
CA ALA A 259 24.41 -28.43 -7.20
C ALA A 259 24.79 -29.90 -6.92
N PHE A 260 24.28 -30.45 -5.81
CA PHE A 260 24.30 -31.90 -5.58
C PHE A 260 23.07 -32.54 -6.24
N GLU A 261 23.14 -32.66 -7.57
CA GLU A 261 22.14 -33.30 -8.42
C GLU A 261 22.86 -34.21 -9.44
N PRO A 262 22.21 -35.26 -9.99
CA PRO A 262 22.76 -36.02 -11.10
C PRO A 262 23.05 -35.09 -12.29
N PRO A 263 24.17 -35.27 -13.01
CA PRO A 263 24.64 -34.29 -13.99
C PRO A 263 23.69 -34.16 -15.20
N LYS A 264 22.85 -33.12 -15.18
CA LYS A 264 21.91 -32.78 -16.26
C LYS A 264 22.60 -31.93 -17.33
N PRO A 265 22.47 -32.26 -18.64
CA PRO A 265 23.01 -31.42 -19.71
C PRO A 265 22.28 -30.07 -19.77
N LYS A 266 23.01 -28.97 -20.00
CA LYS A 266 22.42 -27.61 -20.11
C LYS A 266 21.56 -27.42 -21.36
N THR A 267 21.68 -28.29 -22.35
CA THR A 267 20.81 -28.36 -23.53
C THR A 267 19.57 -29.20 -23.24
N LYS A 268 18.40 -28.83 -23.79
CA LYS A 268 17.19 -29.66 -23.71
C LYS A 268 17.48 -31.07 -24.26
N HIS A 269 17.57 -32.03 -23.35
CA HIS A 269 17.81 -33.44 -23.64
C HIS A 269 16.56 -34.23 -23.23
N LYS A 270 16.10 -35.12 -24.10
CA LYS A 270 15.15 -36.17 -23.75
C LYS A 270 15.94 -37.45 -23.59
N LEU A 271 15.84 -38.08 -22.43
CA LEU A 271 16.43 -39.39 -22.19
C LEU A 271 15.32 -40.41 -22.46
N ASP A 272 15.31 -40.95 -23.68
CA ASP A 272 14.30 -41.90 -24.11
C ASP A 272 14.66 -43.29 -23.56
N ILE A 273 13.83 -43.83 -22.66
CA ILE A 273 14.03 -45.13 -22.02
C ILE A 273 13.19 -46.16 -22.76
N SER A 274 13.84 -47.12 -23.43
CA SER A 274 13.16 -48.12 -24.27
C SER A 274 12.88 -49.43 -23.54
N THR A 275 13.68 -49.75 -22.52
CA THR A 275 13.60 -51.02 -21.78
C THR A 275 13.65 -50.83 -20.26
N VAL A 276 13.04 -51.78 -19.52
CA VAL A 276 13.08 -51.80 -18.05
C VAL A 276 14.51 -51.95 -17.51
N ALA A 277 15.39 -52.64 -18.25
CA ALA A 277 16.80 -52.80 -17.89
C ALA A 277 17.59 -51.48 -17.98
N GLU A 278 17.25 -50.59 -18.91
CA GLU A 278 17.81 -49.24 -18.98
C GLU A 278 17.37 -48.38 -17.80
N PHE A 279 16.09 -48.48 -17.40
CA PHE A 279 15.57 -47.79 -16.20
C PHE A 279 16.32 -48.21 -14.92
N GLN A 280 16.54 -49.51 -14.72
CA GLN A 280 17.33 -50.01 -13.57
C GLN A 280 18.79 -49.52 -13.60
N LYS A 281 19.41 -49.48 -14.78
CA LYS A 281 20.77 -48.93 -14.94
C LYS A 281 20.82 -47.43 -14.65
N LEU A 282 19.81 -46.65 -15.05
CA LEU A 282 19.70 -45.23 -14.74
C LEU A 282 19.63 -45.01 -13.22
N GLN A 283 18.77 -45.74 -12.52
CA GLN A 283 18.64 -45.65 -11.06
C GLN A 283 19.93 -46.03 -10.32
N GLN A 284 20.67 -47.04 -10.80
CA GLN A 284 21.99 -47.38 -10.26
C GLN A 284 23.03 -46.29 -10.56
N TYR A 285 23.00 -45.71 -11.76
CA TYR A 285 23.90 -44.63 -12.17
C TYR A 285 23.72 -43.37 -11.31
N GLU A 286 22.48 -42.96 -11.03
CA GLU A 286 22.19 -41.79 -10.18
C GLU A 286 22.75 -41.97 -8.77
N LYS A 287 22.49 -43.14 -8.15
CA LYS A 287 23.02 -43.48 -6.81
C LYS A 287 24.54 -43.52 -6.78
N ASN A 288 25.17 -44.16 -7.77
CA ASN A 288 26.62 -44.22 -7.88
C ASN A 288 27.22 -42.83 -8.07
N LYS A 289 26.58 -41.93 -8.84
CA LYS A 289 27.06 -40.56 -9.04
C LYS A 289 27.05 -39.72 -7.77
N PHE A 290 26.05 -39.87 -6.89
CA PHE A 290 26.08 -39.20 -5.59
C PHE A 290 27.22 -39.72 -4.69
N VAL A 291 27.48 -41.02 -4.70
CA VAL A 291 28.61 -41.61 -3.96
C VAL A 291 29.95 -41.08 -4.50
N GLU A 292 30.15 -41.08 -5.81
CA GLU A 292 31.34 -40.51 -6.46
C GLU A 292 31.57 -39.03 -6.07
N MET A 293 30.51 -38.20 -6.06
CA MET A 293 30.62 -36.78 -5.67
C MET A 293 31.09 -36.61 -4.23
N ILE A 294 30.58 -37.43 -3.31
CA ILE A 294 30.92 -37.37 -1.88
C ILE A 294 32.33 -37.93 -1.63
N ASP A 295 32.72 -38.99 -2.33
CA ASP A 295 34.07 -39.56 -2.25
C ASP A 295 35.13 -38.60 -2.79
N MET A 296 34.85 -37.84 -3.85
CA MET A 296 35.73 -36.74 -4.31
C MET A 296 35.95 -35.69 -3.22
N ILE A 297 34.91 -35.28 -2.49
CA ILE A 297 35.03 -34.33 -1.38
C ILE A 297 35.88 -34.94 -0.25
N LYS A 298 35.61 -36.19 0.14
CA LYS A 298 36.39 -36.91 1.16
C LYS A 298 37.87 -37.05 0.80
N ALA A 299 38.20 -37.34 -0.46
CA ALA A 299 39.58 -37.47 -0.92
C ALA A 299 40.39 -36.18 -0.69
N THR A 300 39.75 -35.01 -0.75
CA THR A 300 40.40 -33.73 -0.42
C THR A 300 40.59 -33.50 1.09
N GLY A 301 39.82 -34.17 1.95
CA GLY A 301 39.87 -34.00 3.40
C GLY A 301 39.17 -32.73 3.89
N ALA A 302 38.19 -32.23 3.14
CA ALA A 302 37.23 -31.25 3.62
C ALA A 302 36.34 -31.85 4.72
N ASN A 303 35.90 -31.02 5.67
CA ASN A 303 34.98 -31.43 6.76
C ASN A 303 33.67 -30.62 6.79
N LEU A 304 33.54 -29.60 5.94
CA LEU A 304 32.34 -28.78 5.79
C LEU A 304 32.16 -28.44 4.31
N VAL A 305 30.93 -28.54 3.81
CA VAL A 305 30.58 -28.20 2.42
C VAL A 305 29.65 -27.00 2.40
N ILE A 306 29.96 -25.99 1.58
CA ILE A 306 29.12 -24.81 1.38
C ILE A 306 28.79 -24.69 -0.09
N CYS A 307 27.50 -24.64 -0.41
CA CYS A 307 27.00 -24.60 -1.79
C CYS A 307 26.06 -23.45 -2.08
N GLN A 308 26.20 -22.90 -3.29
CA GLN A 308 25.29 -21.90 -3.83
C GLN A 308 23.88 -22.44 -4.10
N TRP A 309 23.79 -23.72 -4.49
CA TRP A 309 22.56 -24.37 -4.93
C TRP A 309 22.02 -25.36 -3.89
N GLY A 310 20.85 -25.91 -4.18
CA GLY A 310 20.23 -26.99 -3.41
C GLY A 310 20.97 -28.33 -3.52
N PHE A 311 20.48 -29.27 -2.70
CA PHE A 311 20.86 -30.68 -2.70
C PHE A 311 19.59 -31.51 -2.93
N ASP A 312 19.70 -32.58 -3.72
CA ASP A 312 18.70 -33.65 -3.72
C ASP A 312 18.71 -34.38 -2.37
N ASP A 313 17.56 -34.91 -1.93
CA ASP A 313 17.43 -35.51 -0.60
C ASP A 313 18.29 -36.78 -0.42
N GLU A 314 18.49 -37.57 -1.48
CA GLU A 314 19.41 -38.71 -1.47
C GLU A 314 20.86 -38.25 -1.17
N ALA A 315 21.31 -37.16 -1.79
CA ALA A 315 22.63 -36.59 -1.54
C ALA A 315 22.77 -36.03 -0.12
N ASN A 316 21.73 -35.37 0.40
CA ASN A 316 21.71 -34.82 1.76
C ASN A 316 21.81 -35.93 2.83
N HIS A 317 21.07 -37.03 2.64
CA HIS A 317 21.15 -38.21 3.49
C HIS A 317 22.53 -38.90 3.41
N LEU A 318 23.11 -39.02 2.21
CA LEU A 318 24.46 -39.56 2.03
C LEU A 318 25.52 -38.67 2.70
N LEU A 319 25.42 -37.33 2.60
CA LEU A 319 26.32 -36.39 3.29
C LEU A 319 26.29 -36.59 4.82
N LEU A 320 25.09 -36.76 5.39
CA LEU A 320 24.90 -37.08 6.81
C LEU A 320 25.58 -38.40 7.20
N GLN A 321 25.29 -39.51 6.50
CA GLN A 321 25.91 -40.82 6.76
C GLN A 321 27.44 -40.74 6.71
N ASN A 322 27.95 -39.92 5.79
CA ASN A 322 29.35 -39.70 5.56
C ASN A 322 30.02 -38.73 6.56
N LYS A 323 29.27 -38.17 7.52
CA LYS A 323 29.69 -37.17 8.51
C LYS A 323 30.26 -35.90 7.90
N LEU A 324 29.66 -35.42 6.82
CA LEU A 324 29.97 -34.15 6.18
C LEU A 324 28.81 -33.17 6.37
N PRO A 325 28.88 -32.28 7.39
CA PRO A 325 28.03 -31.11 7.49
C PRO A 325 28.02 -30.32 6.18
N ALA A 326 26.85 -29.86 5.76
CA ALA A 326 26.68 -29.13 4.51
C ALA A 326 25.68 -27.98 4.65
N VAL A 327 25.90 -26.93 3.87
CA VAL A 327 25.05 -25.73 3.79
C VAL A 327 24.64 -25.54 2.34
N ARG A 328 23.33 -25.41 2.10
CA ARG A 328 22.72 -25.21 0.77
C ARG A 328 22.14 -23.81 0.62
N TRP A 329 21.97 -23.36 -0.63
CA TRP A 329 21.34 -22.08 -0.96
C TRP A 329 22.04 -20.84 -0.37
N VAL A 330 23.37 -20.82 -0.31
CA VAL A 330 24.13 -19.65 0.13
C VAL A 330 24.22 -18.61 -1.00
N GLY A 331 24.07 -17.32 -0.67
CA GLY A 331 24.07 -16.24 -1.66
C GLY A 331 25.40 -16.10 -2.39
N GLY A 332 25.37 -15.56 -3.62
CA GLY A 332 26.59 -15.26 -4.39
C GLY A 332 27.58 -14.36 -3.63
N PRO A 333 27.17 -13.17 -3.17
CA PRO A 333 28.02 -12.28 -2.37
C PRO A 333 28.51 -12.91 -1.06
N GLU A 334 27.68 -13.77 -0.44
CA GLU A 334 28.06 -14.49 0.78
C GLU A 334 29.16 -15.53 0.50
N ILE A 335 29.08 -16.26 -0.62
CA ILE A 335 30.11 -17.21 -1.05
C ILE A 335 31.44 -16.51 -1.34
N GLU A 336 31.41 -15.34 -1.97
CA GLU A 336 32.59 -14.52 -2.23
C GLU A 336 33.23 -14.04 -0.92
N LEU A 337 32.43 -13.53 0.01
CA LEU A 337 32.87 -13.18 1.36
C LEU A 337 33.47 -14.37 2.13
N ILE A 338 32.84 -15.55 2.10
CA ILE A 338 33.34 -16.77 2.74
C ILE A 338 34.68 -17.20 2.12
N ALA A 339 34.82 -17.12 0.79
CA ALA A 339 36.06 -17.42 0.10
C ALA A 339 37.19 -16.47 0.53
N ILE A 340 36.92 -15.16 0.58
CA ILE A 340 37.90 -14.14 1.01
C ILE A 340 38.27 -14.31 2.48
N ALA A 341 37.30 -14.55 3.37
CA ALA A 341 37.52 -14.76 4.81
C ALA A 341 38.38 -16.02 5.06
N THR A 342 38.03 -17.14 4.43
CA THR A 342 38.65 -18.44 4.70
C THR A 342 39.91 -18.70 3.87
N ASN A 343 40.29 -17.77 2.97
CA ASN A 343 41.27 -17.97 1.91
C ASN A 343 40.99 -19.20 1.01
N GLY A 344 39.72 -19.59 0.92
CA GLY A 344 39.26 -20.67 0.03
C GLY A 344 39.11 -20.18 -1.42
N ARG A 345 39.12 -21.11 -2.37
CA ARG A 345 38.74 -20.81 -3.77
C ARG A 345 37.36 -21.38 -4.06
N ILE A 346 36.54 -20.59 -4.73
CA ILE A 346 35.24 -21.01 -5.24
C ILE A 346 35.46 -22.05 -6.35
N VAL A 347 34.87 -23.24 -6.21
CA VAL A 347 35.05 -24.36 -7.14
C VAL A 347 33.75 -24.67 -7.91
N PRO A 348 33.77 -24.67 -9.26
CA PRO A 348 32.56 -24.83 -10.06
C PRO A 348 32.18 -26.29 -10.40
N ARG A 349 33.07 -27.27 -10.15
CA ARG A 349 32.87 -28.69 -10.42
C ARG A 349 33.58 -29.55 -9.37
N PHE A 350 32.98 -30.66 -8.95
CA PHE A 350 33.57 -31.59 -7.98
C PHE A 350 34.96 -32.10 -8.39
N GLU A 351 35.18 -32.37 -9.68
CA GLU A 351 36.47 -32.81 -10.24
C GLU A 351 37.60 -31.79 -10.06
N ASP A 352 37.28 -30.49 -10.00
CA ASP A 352 38.26 -29.41 -9.80
C ASP A 352 38.63 -29.24 -8.31
N LEU A 353 38.00 -29.95 -7.38
CA LEU A 353 38.24 -29.82 -5.94
C LEU A 353 39.61 -30.42 -5.56
N SER A 354 40.37 -29.67 -4.78
CA SER A 354 41.74 -30.06 -4.37
C SER A 354 42.09 -29.43 -3.02
N LYS A 355 43.05 -30.04 -2.30
CA LYS A 355 43.37 -29.69 -0.91
C LYS A 355 43.80 -28.23 -0.73
N GLU A 356 44.42 -27.65 -1.76
CA GLU A 356 44.88 -26.25 -1.80
C GLU A 356 43.75 -25.24 -1.99
N LYS A 357 42.58 -25.67 -2.50
CA LYS A 357 41.42 -24.81 -2.76
C LYS A 357 40.47 -24.70 -1.57
N LEU A 358 40.66 -25.53 -0.53
CA LEU A 358 39.81 -25.54 0.66
C LEU A 358 40.07 -24.31 1.54
N GLY A 359 38.99 -23.65 1.95
CA GLY A 359 39.05 -22.58 2.95
C GLY A 359 39.37 -23.12 4.34
N LYS A 360 39.91 -22.27 5.23
CA LYS A 360 40.19 -22.59 6.63
C LYS A 360 39.49 -21.61 7.58
N ALA A 361 38.79 -22.13 8.58
CA ALA A 361 38.26 -21.41 9.73
C ALA A 361 38.41 -22.25 11.00
N GLY A 362 38.62 -21.63 12.17
CA GLY A 362 38.76 -22.36 13.43
C GLY A 362 37.44 -22.95 13.92
N VAL A 363 36.35 -22.20 13.83
CA VAL A 363 35.02 -22.64 14.30
C VAL A 363 33.93 -22.26 13.31
N VAL A 364 33.07 -23.23 12.99
CA VAL A 364 31.77 -22.97 12.35
C VAL A 364 30.67 -23.48 13.26
N ARG A 365 29.80 -22.59 13.72
CA ARG A 365 28.74 -22.91 14.69
C ARG A 365 27.40 -22.32 14.30
N GLU A 366 26.36 -23.07 14.62
CA GLU A 366 24.97 -22.70 14.43
C GLU A 366 24.49 -21.94 15.68
N MET A 367 24.27 -20.63 15.56
CA MET A 367 23.71 -19.80 16.63
C MET A 367 22.18 -19.82 16.58
N THR A 368 21.57 -20.19 17.70
CA THR A 368 20.13 -20.04 17.98
C THR A 368 19.86 -18.70 18.68
N PHE A 369 18.79 -17.99 18.30
CA PHE A 369 18.52 -16.66 18.83
C PHE A 369 17.17 -16.56 19.57
N GLY A 370 17.21 -16.56 20.90
CA GLY A 370 16.03 -16.27 21.73
C GLY A 370 14.96 -17.37 21.68
N THR A 371 13.69 -16.97 21.63
CA THR A 371 12.51 -17.87 21.60
C THR A 371 12.05 -18.25 20.19
N THR A 372 12.50 -17.54 19.15
CA THR A 372 12.29 -17.96 17.76
C THR A 372 13.18 -19.16 17.46
N ARG A 373 12.63 -20.20 16.81
CA ARG A 373 13.39 -21.41 16.40
C ARG A 373 14.36 -21.16 15.25
N GLU A 374 14.67 -19.90 14.99
CA GLU A 374 15.51 -19.47 13.89
C GLU A 374 16.98 -19.59 14.27
N LYS A 375 17.76 -20.03 13.30
CA LYS A 375 19.18 -20.28 13.45
C LYS A 375 19.95 -19.54 12.37
N MET A 376 21.23 -19.26 12.61
CA MET A 376 22.16 -18.81 11.58
C MET A 376 23.53 -19.44 11.79
N LEU A 377 24.24 -19.64 10.69
CA LEU A 377 25.56 -20.21 10.70
C LEU A 377 26.62 -19.10 10.78
N VAL A 378 27.50 -19.21 11.76
CA VAL A 378 28.55 -18.26 12.07
C VAL A 378 29.91 -18.94 11.85
N ILE A 379 30.73 -18.33 10.99
CA ILE A 379 32.09 -18.77 10.66
C ILE A 379 33.06 -17.79 11.35
N GLU A 380 33.81 -18.30 12.32
CA GLU A 380 34.75 -17.56 13.18
C GLU A 380 36.18 -18.12 13.05
N GLU A 381 37.16 -17.33 13.50
CA GLU A 381 38.59 -17.70 13.46
C GLU A 381 39.07 -18.01 12.02
N CYS A 382 38.61 -17.21 11.07
CA CYS A 382 38.96 -17.29 9.65
C CYS A 382 40.44 -17.00 9.38
N ALA A 383 41.04 -17.67 8.39
CA ALA A 383 42.44 -17.48 8.01
C ALA A 383 42.81 -16.05 7.55
N ASN A 384 41.82 -15.28 7.09
CA ASN A 384 41.94 -13.87 6.76
C ASN A 384 40.94 -13.06 7.60
N THR A 385 41.47 -12.26 8.54
CA THR A 385 40.66 -11.43 9.45
C THR A 385 40.11 -10.15 8.81
N ARG A 386 40.37 -9.92 7.51
CA ARG A 386 39.89 -8.72 6.81
C ARG A 386 38.39 -8.77 6.49
N ALA A 387 37.79 -9.93 6.31
CA ALA A 387 36.34 -10.02 6.14
C ALA A 387 35.64 -10.05 7.50
N VAL A 388 34.70 -9.13 7.72
CA VAL A 388 34.00 -8.98 9.00
C VAL A 388 32.49 -8.87 8.76
N THR A 389 31.71 -9.36 9.73
CA THR A 389 30.25 -9.22 9.72
C THR A 389 29.79 -8.51 10.98
N VAL A 390 29.14 -7.36 10.81
CA VAL A 390 28.39 -6.74 11.91
C VAL A 390 27.00 -7.36 11.95
N PHE A 391 26.61 -7.81 13.13
CA PHE A 391 25.32 -8.43 13.36
C PHE A 391 24.45 -7.56 14.25
N VAL A 392 23.39 -7.02 13.67
CA VAL A 392 22.47 -6.07 14.30
C VAL A 392 21.25 -6.81 14.87
N ARG A 393 20.92 -6.53 16.13
CA ARG A 393 19.74 -7.04 16.83
C ARG A 393 18.77 -5.91 17.14
N GLY A 394 17.52 -6.26 17.40
CA GLY A 394 16.48 -5.29 17.71
C GLY A 394 15.11 -5.92 17.88
N SER A 395 14.25 -5.27 18.65
CA SER A 395 12.93 -5.78 19.02
C SER A 395 11.96 -5.87 17.84
N ASN A 396 12.15 -5.05 16.80
CA ASN A 396 11.32 -5.00 15.60
C ASN A 396 12.18 -4.72 14.35
N LYS A 397 11.71 -5.18 13.18
CA LYS A 397 12.40 -5.03 11.90
C LYS A 397 12.73 -3.57 11.58
N MET A 398 11.80 -2.64 11.80
CA MET A 398 12.01 -1.19 11.58
C MET A 398 13.25 -0.66 12.32
N ILE A 399 13.46 -1.09 13.57
CA ILE A 399 14.60 -0.67 14.40
C ILE A 399 15.90 -1.27 13.87
N ILE A 400 15.86 -2.52 13.39
CA ILE A 400 17.03 -3.18 12.80
C ILE A 400 17.43 -2.50 11.49
N ASP A 401 16.47 -2.22 10.61
CA ASP A 401 16.75 -1.60 9.31
C ASP A 401 17.30 -0.17 9.50
N GLU A 402 16.79 0.61 10.46
CA GLU A 402 17.37 1.91 10.80
C GLU A 402 18.71 1.82 11.53
N ALA A 403 18.93 0.81 12.37
CA ALA A 403 20.23 0.58 13.02
C ALA A 403 21.30 0.13 12.02
N LYS A 404 20.94 -0.63 10.97
CA LYS A 404 21.82 -0.97 9.85
C LYS A 404 22.24 0.29 9.07
N ARG A 405 21.29 1.20 8.78
CA ARG A 405 21.58 2.51 8.14
C ARG A 405 22.48 3.38 9.02
N SER A 406 22.11 3.58 10.28
CA SER A 406 22.88 4.37 11.25
C SER A 406 24.32 3.86 11.39
N LEU A 407 24.52 2.54 11.36
CA LEU A 407 25.85 1.92 11.34
C LEU A 407 26.58 2.18 10.02
N HIS A 408 25.89 2.13 8.86
CA HIS A 408 26.49 2.48 7.57
C HIS A 408 27.03 3.91 7.56
N ASP A 409 26.25 4.88 8.06
CA ASP A 409 26.68 6.28 8.20
C ASP A 409 27.97 6.37 9.03
N ALA A 410 28.03 5.69 10.17
CA ALA A 410 29.21 5.65 11.03
C ALA A 410 30.42 4.97 10.37
N LEU A 411 30.23 3.86 9.65
CA LEU A 411 31.28 3.19 8.87
C LEU A 411 31.83 4.13 7.78
N CYS A 412 30.95 4.85 7.09
CA CYS A 412 31.26 5.87 6.09
C CYS A 412 32.08 7.02 6.67
N VAL A 413 31.69 7.57 7.83
CA VAL A 413 32.43 8.61 8.54
C VAL A 413 33.84 8.14 8.93
N VAL A 414 34.00 6.92 9.46
CA VAL A 414 35.33 6.38 9.81
C VAL A 414 36.18 6.12 8.56
N ARG A 415 35.60 5.60 7.46
CA ARG A 415 36.27 5.51 6.14
C ARG A 415 36.80 6.86 5.68
N ASN A 416 36.01 7.91 5.83
CA ASN A 416 36.37 9.25 5.37
C ASN A 416 37.61 9.78 6.11
N LEU A 417 37.72 9.52 7.42
CA LEU A 417 38.91 9.84 8.22
C LEU A 417 40.15 9.01 7.85
N VAL A 418 39.97 7.77 7.39
CA VAL A 418 41.08 6.94 6.88
C VAL A 418 41.64 7.52 5.57
N ARG A 419 40.75 8.04 4.71
CA ARG A 419 41.12 8.70 3.43
C ARG A 419 41.77 10.07 3.65
N ASP A 420 41.11 10.95 4.42
CA ASP A 420 41.58 12.29 4.76
C ASP A 420 41.36 12.54 6.26
N ASN A 421 42.45 12.65 7.02
CA ASN A 421 42.43 12.74 8.48
C ASN A 421 42.15 14.16 9.02
N ARG A 422 41.80 15.10 8.12
CA ARG A 422 41.42 16.47 8.45
C ARG A 422 39.93 16.56 8.83
N VAL A 423 39.66 17.32 9.87
CA VAL A 423 38.31 17.52 10.41
C VAL A 423 37.98 18.99 10.58
N VAL A 424 36.70 19.27 10.66
CA VAL A 424 36.15 20.59 11.02
C VAL A 424 35.15 20.43 12.16
N TYR A 425 34.84 21.53 12.82
CA TYR A 425 33.93 21.55 13.95
C TYR A 425 32.49 21.65 13.47
N GLY A 426 31.65 20.73 13.95
CA GLY A 426 30.25 20.61 13.54
C GLY A 426 29.35 21.64 14.25
N GLY A 427 28.09 21.27 14.47
CA GLY A 427 27.14 22.13 15.21
C GLY A 427 26.85 23.48 14.56
N GLY A 428 27.09 23.62 13.25
CA GLY A 428 26.98 24.89 12.52
C GLY A 428 28.22 25.80 12.62
N ALA A 429 29.25 25.43 13.38
CA ALA A 429 30.43 26.29 13.58
C ALA A 429 31.20 26.55 12.27
N ALA A 430 31.40 25.49 11.47
CA ALA A 430 32.05 25.56 10.16
C ALA A 430 31.24 26.41 9.16
N GLU A 431 29.91 26.29 9.16
CA GLU A 431 29.02 27.07 8.30
C GLU A 431 29.05 28.56 8.65
N ILE A 432 29.01 28.92 9.94
CA ILE A 432 29.13 30.33 10.40
C ILE A 432 30.49 30.91 10.04
N ALA A 433 31.59 30.16 10.23
CA ALA A 433 32.92 30.61 9.86
C ALA A 433 33.04 30.89 8.34
N CYS A 434 32.44 30.02 7.51
CA CYS A 434 32.35 30.23 6.08
C CYS A 434 31.47 31.43 5.70
N SER A 435 30.32 31.61 6.37
CA SER A 435 29.42 32.75 6.19
C SER A 435 30.15 34.08 6.40
N ILE A 436 30.87 34.21 7.52
CA ILE A 436 31.70 35.39 7.81
C ILE A 436 32.76 35.59 6.72
N ALA A 437 33.51 34.55 6.35
CA ALA A 437 34.58 34.64 5.35
C ALA A 437 34.07 35.03 3.95
N VAL A 438 32.89 34.55 3.56
CA VAL A 438 32.23 34.89 2.29
C VAL A 438 31.69 36.32 2.33
N GLU A 439 31.11 36.79 3.44
CA GLU A 439 30.64 38.16 3.63
C GLU A 439 31.80 39.19 3.54
N ASP A 440 32.94 38.82 4.13
CA ASP A 440 34.20 39.56 4.08
C ASP A 440 34.80 39.64 2.66
N ALA A 441 34.59 38.59 1.85
CA ALA A 441 35.00 38.56 0.45
C ALA A 441 34.01 39.36 -0.43
N ALA A 442 32.70 39.21 -0.20
CA ALA A 442 31.64 39.94 -0.89
C ALA A 442 31.84 41.46 -0.77
N SER A 443 32.27 41.93 0.40
CA SER A 443 32.55 43.36 0.64
C SER A 443 33.78 43.89 -0.12
N LYS A 444 34.68 43.01 -0.57
CA LYS A 444 35.86 43.35 -1.39
C LYS A 444 35.58 43.21 -2.90
N SER A 445 34.62 42.37 -3.28
CA SER A 445 34.17 42.18 -4.67
C SER A 445 33.33 43.37 -5.17
N PRO A 446 33.73 44.07 -6.25
CA PRO A 446 32.89 45.06 -6.92
C PRO A 446 31.92 44.37 -7.89
N GLY A 447 30.72 44.95 -8.06
CA GLY A 447 29.77 44.54 -9.12
C GLY A 447 28.48 43.91 -8.58
N LEU A 448 27.83 43.12 -9.43
CA LEU A 448 26.52 42.50 -9.13
C LEU A 448 26.70 41.22 -8.32
N GLU A 449 27.83 40.55 -8.53
CA GLU A 449 28.29 39.32 -7.91
C GLU A 449 28.37 39.47 -6.37
N GLN A 450 28.63 40.69 -5.85
CA GLN A 450 28.58 41.01 -4.42
C GLN A 450 27.25 40.62 -3.76
N TYR A 451 26.11 40.83 -4.44
CA TYR A 451 24.79 40.48 -3.89
C TYR A 451 24.58 38.97 -3.84
N ALA A 452 25.08 38.24 -4.85
CA ALA A 452 25.05 36.78 -4.86
C ALA A 452 25.96 36.18 -3.78
N MET A 453 27.15 36.75 -3.55
CA MET A 453 28.04 36.30 -2.47
C MET A 453 27.43 36.54 -1.08
N ARG A 454 26.78 37.68 -0.83
CA ARG A 454 26.04 37.91 0.44
C ARG A 454 24.90 36.92 0.62
N ALA A 455 24.08 36.74 -0.41
CA ALA A 455 23.00 35.75 -0.41
C ALA A 455 23.50 34.30 -0.16
N PHE A 456 24.72 33.96 -0.58
CA PHE A 456 25.35 32.67 -0.26
C PHE A 456 25.74 32.59 1.23
N ALA A 457 26.29 33.66 1.82
CA ALA A 457 26.57 33.72 3.25
C ALA A 457 25.27 33.61 4.09
N ASP A 458 24.22 34.34 3.69
CA ASP A 458 22.90 34.27 4.32
C ASP A 458 22.27 32.87 4.22
N ALA A 459 22.56 32.12 3.15
CA ALA A 459 22.11 30.73 2.99
C ALA A 459 22.88 29.74 3.89
N LEU A 460 24.18 29.95 4.14
CA LEU A 460 24.97 29.12 5.06
C LEU A 460 24.43 29.17 6.50
N ASP A 461 23.92 30.34 6.92
CA ASP A 461 23.32 30.55 8.23
C ASP A 461 22.03 29.72 8.44
N ALA A 462 21.43 29.13 7.39
CA ALA A 462 20.24 28.28 7.49
C ALA A 462 20.49 26.97 8.27
N ILE A 463 21.70 26.41 8.21
CA ILE A 463 22.09 25.19 8.95
C ILE A 463 22.10 25.44 10.48
N PRO A 464 22.86 26.40 11.03
CA PRO A 464 22.83 26.71 12.46
C PRO A 464 21.44 27.20 12.93
N MET A 465 20.69 27.96 12.11
CA MET A 465 19.31 28.33 12.47
C MET A 465 18.40 27.11 12.63
N THR A 466 18.48 26.14 11.71
CA THR A 466 17.74 24.88 11.80
C THR A 466 18.14 24.06 13.03
N LEU A 467 19.45 23.99 13.34
CA LEU A 467 19.95 23.28 14.52
C LEU A 467 19.44 23.92 15.82
N ALA A 468 19.38 25.24 15.90
CA ALA A 468 18.81 25.96 17.04
C ALA A 468 17.29 25.70 17.16
N GLU A 469 16.54 25.81 16.06
CA GLU A 469 15.10 25.57 16.02
C GLU A 469 14.73 24.15 16.48
N ASN A 470 15.36 23.12 15.90
CA ASN A 470 15.15 21.71 16.28
C ASN A 470 15.57 21.43 17.75
N SER A 471 16.42 22.27 18.34
CA SER A 471 16.85 22.18 19.75
C SER A 471 15.99 23.02 20.71
N GLY A 472 14.94 23.69 20.21
CA GLY A 472 14.07 24.56 21.01
C GLY A 472 14.72 25.88 21.43
N LEU A 473 15.83 26.28 20.80
CA LEU A 473 16.50 27.55 21.02
C LEU A 473 15.96 28.62 20.05
N SER A 474 16.07 29.89 20.43
CA SER A 474 15.73 31.04 19.58
C SER A 474 16.74 31.16 18.44
N PRO A 475 16.37 30.91 17.16
CA PRO A 475 17.37 30.77 16.08
C PRO A 475 18.13 32.08 15.81
N ILE A 476 17.42 33.21 15.86
CA ILE A 476 17.99 34.53 15.57
C ILE A 476 18.96 34.96 16.67
N GLU A 477 18.57 34.83 17.94
CA GLU A 477 19.42 35.24 19.07
C GLU A 477 20.66 34.34 19.18
N THR A 478 20.48 33.02 19.00
CA THR A 478 21.57 32.03 19.06
C THR A 478 22.59 32.26 17.95
N LEU A 479 22.13 32.44 16.70
CA LEU A 479 23.02 32.76 15.57
C LEU A 479 23.73 34.10 15.77
N ALA A 480 23.01 35.14 16.19
CA ALA A 480 23.58 36.47 16.37
C ALA A 480 24.65 36.50 17.47
N ASP A 481 24.46 35.80 18.59
CA ASP A 481 25.49 35.68 19.63
C ASP A 481 26.71 34.92 19.11
N ILE A 482 26.53 33.73 18.53
CA ILE A 482 27.65 32.91 18.05
C ILE A 482 28.43 33.63 16.94
N LYS A 483 27.78 34.22 15.94
CA LYS A 483 28.42 34.97 14.84
C LYS A 483 29.17 36.19 15.39
N SER A 484 28.58 36.92 16.34
CA SER A 484 29.22 38.04 17.05
C SER A 484 30.47 37.61 17.84
N ARG A 485 30.41 36.44 18.50
CA ARG A 485 31.52 35.88 19.26
C ARG A 485 32.64 35.33 18.37
N GLN A 486 32.33 34.59 17.29
CA GLN A 486 33.33 34.15 16.31
C GLN A 486 34.15 35.35 15.78
N ILE A 487 33.49 36.46 15.45
CA ILE A 487 34.15 37.68 14.96
C ILE A 487 35.03 38.35 16.03
N LYS A 488 34.54 38.46 17.28
CA LYS A 488 35.26 39.13 18.38
C LYS A 488 36.42 38.32 18.94
N GLU A 489 36.22 37.01 19.12
CA GLU A 489 37.17 36.08 19.73
C GLU A 489 38.15 35.50 18.70
N GLY A 490 37.81 35.55 17.41
CA GLY A 490 38.56 34.88 16.33
C GLY A 490 38.46 33.35 16.39
N ASN A 491 37.54 32.80 17.19
CA ASN A 491 37.40 31.37 17.42
C ASN A 491 36.35 30.75 16.49
N THR A 492 36.79 30.08 15.43
CA THR A 492 35.93 29.41 14.43
C THR A 492 35.28 28.11 14.94
N ARG A 493 35.55 27.71 16.19
CA ARG A 493 35.02 26.49 16.82
C ARG A 493 33.68 26.68 17.53
N LEU A 494 33.21 27.93 17.65
CA LEU A 494 31.96 28.23 18.35
C LEU A 494 30.75 27.84 17.48
N GLY A 495 29.94 26.91 17.97
CA GLY A 495 28.74 26.40 17.31
C GLY A 495 27.51 26.43 18.20
N VAL A 496 26.41 25.88 17.69
CA VAL A 496 25.12 25.78 18.40
C VAL A 496 25.16 24.61 19.38
N ASP A 497 24.98 24.89 20.67
CA ASP A 497 24.85 23.86 21.71
C ASP A 497 23.45 23.23 21.71
N CYS A 498 23.23 22.26 20.81
CA CYS A 498 21.99 21.49 20.71
C CYS A 498 21.68 20.63 21.96
N MET A 499 22.64 20.45 22.86
CA MET A 499 22.49 19.62 24.06
C MET A 499 22.30 20.45 25.33
N GLN A 500 22.43 21.78 25.26
CA GLN A 500 22.29 22.73 26.36
C GLN A 500 23.24 22.41 27.53
N THR A 501 24.48 22.03 27.19
CA THR A 501 25.60 21.84 28.11
C THR A 501 26.09 23.15 28.75
N GLY A 502 25.82 24.29 28.10
CA GLY A 502 26.29 25.61 28.51
C GLY A 502 27.64 26.00 27.90
N ASN A 503 28.13 25.23 26.93
CA ASN A 503 29.37 25.51 26.21
C ASN A 503 29.17 25.50 24.69
N ASN A 504 29.64 26.54 24.01
CA ASN A 504 29.53 26.67 22.56
C ASN A 504 30.79 26.19 21.82
N ASP A 505 31.91 25.89 22.48
CA ASP A 505 33.10 25.39 21.79
C ASP A 505 32.92 23.90 21.41
N MET A 506 32.74 23.66 20.11
CA MET A 506 32.48 22.33 19.56
C MET A 506 33.68 21.39 19.70
N ARG A 507 34.90 21.90 19.94
CA ARG A 507 36.07 21.05 20.24
C ARG A 507 35.99 20.45 21.62
N GLU A 508 35.59 21.24 22.60
CA GLU A 508 35.44 20.81 24.00
C GLU A 508 34.27 19.84 24.14
N ASN A 509 33.18 20.09 23.38
CA ASN A 509 32.03 19.19 23.28
C ASN A 509 32.28 17.95 22.37
N PHE A 510 33.46 17.85 21.72
CA PHE A 510 33.81 16.80 20.74
C PHE A 510 32.78 16.60 19.61
N VAL A 511 32.21 17.68 19.09
CA VAL A 511 31.33 17.70 17.90
C VAL A 511 32.18 17.97 16.66
N ILE A 512 32.52 16.90 15.94
CA ILE A 512 33.54 16.90 14.89
C ILE A 512 32.97 16.24 13.63
N ASP A 513 33.10 16.91 12.49
CA ASP A 513 32.68 16.42 11.17
C ASP A 513 33.92 16.24 10.25
N PRO A 514 34.01 15.20 9.40
CA PRO A 514 35.09 15.07 8.42
C PRO A 514 35.09 16.23 7.41
N LEU A 515 36.26 16.83 7.16
CA LEU A 515 36.39 17.98 6.24
C LEU A 515 35.87 17.65 4.83
N ILE A 516 36.18 16.45 4.34
CA ILE A 516 35.73 15.96 3.03
C ILE A 516 34.21 15.96 2.89
N GLY A 517 33.48 15.66 3.97
CA GLY A 517 32.01 15.66 3.98
C GLY A 517 31.42 17.05 3.83
N LYS A 518 31.87 18.01 4.65
CA LYS A 518 31.43 19.41 4.57
C LYS A 518 31.79 20.07 3.24
N ARG A 519 33.00 19.82 2.74
CA ARG A 519 33.43 20.30 1.42
C ARG A 519 32.52 19.79 0.31
N GLN A 520 32.17 18.49 0.33
CA GLN A 520 31.31 17.90 -0.70
C GLN A 520 29.87 18.42 -0.62
N GLN A 521 29.33 18.65 0.59
CA GLN A 521 28.02 19.27 0.78
C GLN A 521 27.94 20.66 0.15
N LEU A 522 28.93 21.53 0.37
CA LEU A 522 28.98 22.86 -0.26
C LEU A 522 29.01 22.77 -1.79
N LEU A 523 29.88 21.91 -2.33
CA LEU A 523 30.05 21.74 -3.77
C LEU A 523 28.79 21.20 -4.45
N LEU A 524 28.23 20.10 -3.94
CA LEU A 524 27.05 19.45 -4.52
C LEU A 524 25.79 20.35 -4.43
N ALA A 525 25.58 21.03 -3.30
CA ALA A 525 24.48 21.98 -3.16
C ALA A 525 24.60 23.13 -4.19
N THR A 526 25.78 23.75 -4.30
CA THR A 526 26.04 24.84 -5.25
C THR A 526 25.84 24.40 -6.70
N GLN A 527 26.35 23.21 -7.06
CA GLN A 527 26.18 22.62 -8.39
C GLN A 527 24.71 22.35 -8.72
N LEU A 528 23.91 21.84 -7.77
CA LEU A 528 22.48 21.67 -7.98
C LEU A 528 21.79 23.02 -8.18
N CYS A 529 22.09 24.02 -7.35
CA CYS A 529 21.52 25.37 -7.51
C CYS A 529 21.82 25.94 -8.90
N ARG A 530 23.07 25.81 -9.39
CA ARG A 530 23.48 26.18 -10.75
C ARG A 530 22.69 25.43 -11.83
N MET A 531 22.41 24.15 -11.64
CA MET A 531 21.57 23.37 -12.56
C MET A 531 20.11 23.86 -12.57
N VAL A 532 19.50 24.06 -11.40
CA VAL A 532 18.09 24.50 -11.27
C VAL A 532 17.90 25.91 -11.83
N LEU A 533 18.77 26.87 -11.48
CA LEU A 533 18.71 28.26 -11.97
C LEU A 533 18.91 28.39 -13.48
N LYS A 534 19.51 27.39 -14.12
CA LYS A 534 19.69 27.32 -15.59
C LYS A 534 18.43 26.82 -16.33
N ILE A 535 17.46 26.23 -15.63
CA ILE A 535 16.20 25.72 -16.21
C ILE A 535 15.14 26.83 -16.18
N ASN A 536 14.94 27.50 -17.32
CA ASN A 536 14.00 28.62 -17.47
C ASN A 536 12.68 28.27 -18.20
N ASN A 537 12.49 27.01 -18.60
CA ASN A 537 11.37 26.58 -19.42
C ASN A 537 11.09 25.10 -19.18
N SER A 538 9.95 24.78 -18.57
CA SER A 538 9.52 23.41 -18.28
C SER A 538 8.42 23.00 -19.26
N LEU A 539 8.59 21.85 -19.90
CA LEU A 539 7.66 21.27 -20.86
C LEU A 539 7.22 19.89 -20.37
N ILE A 540 6.12 19.84 -19.63
CA ILE A 540 5.56 18.59 -19.11
C ILE A 540 4.57 18.06 -20.14
N GLY A 541 5.02 17.10 -20.95
CA GLY A 541 4.12 16.23 -21.70
C GLY A 541 3.78 15.00 -20.87
N GLU A 542 2.57 14.47 -21.02
CA GLU A 542 2.30 13.08 -20.66
C GLU A 542 3.31 12.20 -21.42
N SER A 543 4.11 11.42 -20.69
CA SER A 543 4.80 10.31 -21.33
C SER A 543 3.71 9.41 -21.90
N SER A 544 3.71 9.23 -23.22
CA SER A 544 2.93 8.16 -23.84
C SER A 544 3.15 6.91 -23.01
N SER A 545 2.06 6.31 -22.52
CA SER A 545 2.05 5.01 -21.88
C SER A 545 3.08 4.12 -22.57
N LYS A 546 4.05 3.56 -21.83
CA LYS A 546 5.01 2.63 -22.40
C LYS A 546 4.20 1.56 -23.13
N GLU A 547 4.18 1.61 -24.46
CA GLU A 547 3.63 0.50 -25.23
C GLU A 547 4.47 -0.71 -24.86
N ASP A 548 3.82 -1.73 -24.32
CA ASP A 548 4.43 -3.03 -24.13
C ASP A 548 4.76 -3.59 -25.51
N PHE A 549 5.93 -3.23 -26.01
CA PHE A 549 6.51 -3.83 -27.21
C PHE A 549 6.49 -5.35 -27.00
N PRO A 550 5.72 -6.11 -27.80
CA PRO A 550 5.57 -7.54 -27.56
C PRO A 550 6.95 -8.18 -27.65
N LYS A 551 7.40 -8.77 -26.54
CA LYS A 551 8.71 -9.44 -26.43
C LYS A 551 8.87 -10.44 -27.57
N LYS A 552 9.59 -10.03 -28.64
CA LYS A 552 9.86 -10.90 -29.79
C LYS A 552 10.61 -12.14 -29.30
N ARG A 553 9.93 -13.28 -29.35
CA ARG A 553 10.51 -14.59 -29.07
C ARG A 553 11.68 -14.83 -30.03
N GLY A 554 12.85 -15.17 -29.47
CA GLY A 554 13.91 -15.87 -30.19
C GLY A 554 14.96 -15.01 -30.91
N ALA A 555 15.99 -14.62 -30.18
CA ALA A 555 17.34 -14.47 -30.73
C ALA A 555 18.36 -14.93 -29.68
N LYS A 556 19.24 -15.89 -30.03
CA LYS A 556 20.25 -16.45 -29.13
C LYS A 556 21.31 -15.38 -28.81
N LYS A 557 21.53 -15.06 -27.54
CA LYS A 557 22.77 -14.38 -27.10
C LYS A 557 23.82 -15.43 -26.79
N THR A 558 24.76 -15.61 -27.72
CA THR A 558 25.97 -16.40 -27.53
C THR A 558 26.90 -15.66 -26.55
N THR A 559 27.33 -16.31 -25.47
CA THR A 559 28.30 -15.75 -24.53
C THR A 559 29.71 -15.80 -25.12
N GLY A 560 30.16 -14.70 -25.69
CA GLY A 560 31.57 -14.47 -26.03
C GLY A 560 32.32 -13.94 -24.82
N VAL A 561 33.28 -14.73 -24.30
CA VAL A 561 34.20 -14.31 -23.25
C VAL A 561 35.25 -13.38 -23.86
N ALA A 562 35.45 -12.18 -23.30
CA ALA A 562 36.50 -11.26 -23.69
C ALA A 562 37.43 -10.99 -22.49
N TYR A 563 38.69 -11.37 -22.64
CA TYR A 563 39.75 -11.09 -21.67
C TYR A 563 40.09 -9.59 -21.66
N LEU A 564 40.15 -8.98 -20.49
CA LEU A 564 40.83 -7.70 -20.30
C LEU A 564 42.34 -7.93 -20.15
N ARG A 565 43.13 -7.20 -20.94
CA ARG A 565 44.60 -7.18 -20.85
C ARG A 565 45.03 -5.72 -20.64
N GLN A 566 45.73 -5.45 -19.54
CA GLN A 566 46.43 -4.18 -19.29
C GLN A 566 47.49 -3.94 -20.39
N VAL A 567 47.84 -2.70 -20.75
CA VAL A 567 48.91 -1.84 -20.15
C VAL A 567 48.67 -0.34 -20.60
N PRO A 568 49.53 0.71 -20.42
CA PRO A 568 49.07 1.98 -19.85
C PRO A 568 49.36 3.26 -20.69
N GLY A 569 49.11 4.45 -20.12
CA GLY A 569 49.97 5.63 -20.34
C GLY A 569 49.34 6.89 -20.97
N ASP A 570 49.36 7.97 -20.17
CA ASP A 570 49.73 9.36 -20.50
C ASP A 570 48.86 10.36 -21.31
N GLU A 571 49.01 11.59 -20.81
CA GLU A 571 48.87 12.94 -21.39
C GLU A 571 47.54 13.75 -21.41
N PHE A 572 47.70 15.01 -20.97
CA PHE A 572 46.72 16.09 -20.87
C PHE A 572 46.47 16.77 -22.24
N LYS A 573 45.26 17.33 -22.44
CA LYS A 573 45.07 18.80 -22.65
C LYS A 573 43.62 19.25 -22.89
N THR A 574 43.30 20.40 -22.30
CA THR A 574 42.13 21.26 -22.57
C THR A 574 42.32 22.11 -23.83
N VAL A 575 41.27 22.26 -24.66
CA VAL A 575 41.13 23.40 -25.61
C VAL A 575 39.65 23.80 -25.76
N TYR A 576 39.36 25.08 -25.53
CA TYR A 576 38.12 25.77 -25.95
C TYR A 576 38.30 26.37 -27.36
N THR A 577 37.27 26.33 -28.22
CA THR A 577 37.13 27.27 -29.37
C THR A 577 35.65 27.56 -29.67
N SER A 578 35.38 28.74 -30.24
CA SER A 578 34.06 29.37 -30.33
C SER A 578 33.78 30.05 -31.69
N ALA A 579 32.55 30.56 -31.88
CA ALA A 579 32.10 31.56 -32.89
C ALA A 579 31.81 31.09 -34.35
N PRO A 580 31.16 31.89 -35.25
CA PRO A 580 30.15 32.95 -35.07
C PRO A 580 28.91 33.00 -36.05
N ILE A 581 27.95 33.87 -35.66
CA ILE A 581 26.79 34.60 -36.29
C ILE A 581 26.81 34.94 -37.82
N PRO A 582 25.65 35.16 -38.52
CA PRO A 582 24.89 36.47 -38.61
C PRO A 582 23.32 36.34 -38.53
N ALA A 583 22.51 37.27 -37.97
CA ALA A 583 22.03 38.62 -38.43
C ALA A 583 21.07 38.58 -39.67
N SER A 584 19.96 39.35 -39.84
CA SER A 584 19.38 40.56 -39.20
C SER A 584 17.90 40.85 -39.65
N ILE A 585 17.32 42.01 -39.22
CA ILE A 585 16.20 42.83 -39.81
C ILE A 585 14.86 42.96 -39.00
N ALA A 586 14.49 44.21 -38.71
CA ALA A 586 13.18 44.78 -38.31
C ALA A 586 12.84 45.96 -39.29
N PRO A 587 11.91 46.94 -39.12
CA PRO A 587 10.88 47.22 -38.07
C PRO A 587 9.50 47.78 -38.60
N ARG A 588 8.58 48.19 -37.68
CA ARG A 588 7.56 49.32 -37.71
C ARG A 588 6.42 49.03 -36.69
N LEU A 589 6.12 49.85 -35.66
CA LEU A 589 5.26 51.07 -35.58
C LEU A 589 3.74 50.84 -35.85
N SER A 590 2.74 51.39 -35.10
CA SER A 590 2.70 52.15 -33.80
C SER A 590 1.27 52.61 -33.34
N VAL A 591 0.95 52.59 -32.02
CA VAL A 591 0.22 53.65 -31.22
C VAL A 591 -1.32 53.90 -31.48
N PRO A 592 -2.22 54.29 -30.51
CA PRO A 592 -2.40 54.04 -29.04
C PRO A 592 -3.91 53.95 -28.55
N ALA A 593 -4.16 54.29 -27.25
CA ALA A 593 -5.43 54.68 -26.55
C ALA A 593 -6.32 53.57 -25.92
N GLY A 594 -6.95 53.73 -24.74
CA GLY A 594 -7.03 54.90 -23.83
C GLY A 594 -7.54 54.61 -22.38
N ASP A 595 -7.70 55.67 -21.58
CA ASP A 595 -7.78 55.74 -20.09
C ASP A 595 -9.10 55.28 -19.34
N ARG A 596 -8.90 54.69 -18.13
CA ARG A 596 -9.50 55.02 -16.77
C ARG A 596 -11.02 54.87 -16.44
N PRO A 597 -11.46 54.98 -15.15
CA PRO A 597 -10.80 54.75 -13.84
C PRO A 597 -11.63 53.96 -12.77
N CYS A 598 -10.96 53.68 -11.64
CA CYS A 598 -11.36 53.46 -10.22
C CYS A 598 -12.82 53.55 -9.73
N ILE A 599 -13.13 52.86 -8.60
CA ILE A 599 -13.61 53.42 -7.30
C ILE A 599 -13.74 52.33 -6.21
N ASP A 600 -13.17 52.58 -5.02
CA ASP A 600 -13.36 51.91 -3.71
C ASP A 600 -14.46 52.65 -2.90
N PRO A 601 -15.22 52.06 -1.93
CA PRO A 601 -14.64 51.73 -0.61
C PRO A 601 -15.31 50.66 0.32
N GLU A 602 -14.53 50.28 1.34
CA GLU A 602 -14.89 49.78 2.70
C GLU A 602 -15.98 50.63 3.44
N PRO A 603 -16.66 50.19 4.56
CA PRO A 603 -15.99 49.67 5.80
C PRO A 603 -16.76 48.78 6.87
N LYS A 604 -15.95 48.08 7.70
CA LYS A 604 -15.99 47.88 9.19
C LYS A 604 -17.26 47.49 10.00
N LEU A 605 -17.12 46.50 10.91
CA LEU A 605 -17.17 46.55 12.42
C LEU A 605 -17.35 45.10 13.00
N ARG A 606 -16.49 44.59 13.92
CA ARG A 606 -16.57 44.58 15.42
C ARG A 606 -17.90 44.00 15.98
N ALA A 607 -17.96 43.16 17.02
CA ALA A 607 -16.99 42.83 18.10
C ALA A 607 -17.23 41.45 18.79
N THR A 608 -16.31 41.05 19.68
CA THR A 608 -16.39 39.93 20.65
C THR A 608 -17.16 40.31 21.94
N PRO A 609 -17.66 39.35 22.75
CA PRO A 609 -16.90 38.96 23.94
C PRO A 609 -16.98 37.46 24.37
N SER A 610 -16.13 37.10 25.33
CA SER A 610 -16.01 35.83 26.08
C SER A 610 -17.16 35.59 27.09
N ALA A 611 -17.31 34.49 27.86
CA ALA A 611 -16.45 33.34 28.20
C ALA A 611 -17.33 32.14 28.67
N GLY A 612 -16.76 30.95 28.91
CA GLY A 612 -17.40 29.87 29.68
C GLY A 612 -17.15 28.47 29.12
N SER A 613 -16.50 27.60 29.90
CA SER A 613 -16.10 26.26 29.51
C SER A 613 -17.17 25.20 29.77
N ASP A 614 -17.33 24.24 28.86
CA ASP A 614 -17.45 22.82 29.23
C ASP A 614 -16.95 21.91 28.09
N THR A 615 -16.30 20.81 28.46
CA THR A 615 -15.38 20.09 27.57
C THR A 615 -16.10 19.02 26.74
N ILE A 616 -16.19 19.23 25.41
CA ILE A 616 -16.62 18.21 24.45
C ILE A 616 -15.45 17.87 23.53
N GLN A 617 -15.14 16.58 23.37
CA GLN A 617 -14.01 16.10 22.57
C GLN A 617 -14.12 16.56 21.11
N GLN A 618 -13.22 17.45 20.69
CA GLN A 618 -13.10 17.86 19.30
C GLN A 618 -12.39 16.79 18.47
N VAL A 619 -13.00 16.43 17.33
CA VAL A 619 -12.28 15.78 16.22
C VAL A 619 -11.17 16.74 15.76
N PRO A 620 -9.91 16.30 15.60
CA PRO A 620 -8.77 17.20 15.44
C PRO A 620 -8.85 18.06 14.17
N LEU A 621 -8.33 19.29 14.27
CA LEU A 621 -8.37 20.36 13.26
C LEU A 621 -7.60 20.09 11.95
N CYS A 622 -7.17 18.86 11.68
CA CYS A 622 -6.47 18.46 10.45
C CYS A 622 -7.40 18.43 9.21
N ALA A 623 -8.71 18.60 9.37
CA ALA A 623 -9.70 18.51 8.29
C ALA A 623 -9.97 19.82 7.52
N GLN A 624 -9.22 20.90 7.76
CA GLN A 624 -9.44 22.20 7.08
C GLN A 624 -8.51 22.44 5.88
N THR A 625 -7.28 21.91 5.87
CA THR A 625 -6.29 22.11 4.80
C THR A 625 -6.60 21.34 3.51
N VAL A 626 -7.41 20.27 3.58
CA VAL A 626 -7.79 19.46 2.41
C VAL A 626 -8.84 20.15 1.53
N PHE A 627 -9.48 21.23 1.99
CA PHE A 627 -10.54 21.92 1.26
C PHE A 627 -10.06 22.75 0.05
N GLN A 628 -8.76 23.06 -0.05
CA GLN A 628 -8.20 23.89 -1.13
C GLN A 628 -7.48 23.08 -2.23
N GLN A 629 -7.20 21.79 -2.04
CA GLN A 629 -6.28 21.05 -2.93
C GLN A 629 -6.95 20.27 -4.08
N ILE A 630 -8.29 20.30 -4.23
CA ILE A 630 -9.00 19.43 -5.21
C ILE A 630 -9.97 20.20 -6.13
N THR A 631 -9.96 21.53 -6.18
CA THR A 631 -10.84 22.31 -7.08
C THR A 631 -10.08 23.35 -7.90
N SER A 632 -10.03 23.16 -9.22
CA SER A 632 -9.62 24.20 -10.18
C SER A 632 -10.74 25.22 -10.49
N ALA A 633 -11.90 25.08 -9.85
CA ALA A 633 -13.03 25.99 -9.93
C ALA A 633 -13.37 26.48 -8.51
N SER A 634 -13.37 27.80 -8.30
CA SER A 634 -13.85 28.38 -7.04
C SER A 634 -15.33 28.04 -6.83
N PRO A 635 -15.76 27.69 -5.60
CA PRO A 635 -17.19 27.47 -5.34
C PRO A 635 -17.98 28.76 -5.61
N VAL A 636 -19.19 28.61 -6.14
CA VAL A 636 -20.12 29.74 -6.34
C VAL A 636 -20.42 30.37 -4.96
N PRO A 637 -20.56 31.71 -4.83
CA PRO A 637 -20.68 32.36 -3.51
C PRO A 637 -21.77 31.78 -2.60
N GLU A 638 -22.87 31.35 -3.20
CA GLU A 638 -23.98 30.65 -2.55
C GLU A 638 -23.60 29.30 -1.91
N CYS A 639 -22.74 28.53 -2.59
CA CYS A 639 -22.19 27.26 -2.12
C CYS A 639 -21.10 27.49 -1.07
N ALA A 640 -20.23 28.49 -1.29
CA ALA A 640 -19.19 28.88 -0.35
C ALA A 640 -19.77 29.33 1.01
N ALA A 641 -20.86 30.10 0.99
CA ALA A 641 -21.58 30.50 2.19
C ALA A 641 -22.19 29.31 2.95
N LEU A 642 -22.72 28.30 2.24
CA LEU A 642 -23.23 27.08 2.87
C LEU A 642 -22.09 26.29 3.56
N LEU A 643 -20.94 26.18 2.90
CA LEU A 643 -19.76 25.43 3.36
C LEU A 643 -18.92 26.17 4.42
N ALA A 644 -19.17 27.45 4.67
CA ALA A 644 -18.61 28.13 5.84
C ALA A 644 -19.10 27.49 7.15
N ASN A 645 -20.33 26.95 7.17
CA ASN A 645 -20.92 26.31 8.34
C ASN A 645 -20.17 25.00 8.71
N PRO A 646 -19.69 24.83 9.95
CA PRO A 646 -18.91 23.66 10.36
C PRO A 646 -19.72 22.35 10.35
N HIS A 647 -21.01 22.38 10.68
CA HIS A 647 -21.87 21.19 10.64
C HIS A 647 -22.06 20.74 9.18
N VAL A 648 -22.23 21.70 8.25
CA VAL A 648 -22.30 21.41 6.81
C VAL A 648 -21.01 20.78 6.29
N ARG A 649 -19.82 21.25 6.72
CA ARG A 649 -18.53 20.62 6.35
C ARG A 649 -18.39 19.19 6.87
N ARG A 650 -18.84 18.92 8.10
CA ARG A 650 -18.86 17.55 8.66
C ARG A 650 -19.75 16.62 7.84
N LEU A 651 -20.93 17.09 7.45
CA LEU A 651 -21.88 16.34 6.63
C LEU A 651 -21.39 16.14 5.19
N HIS A 652 -20.74 17.14 4.61
CA HIS A 652 -20.05 17.03 3.33
C HIS A 652 -18.95 15.94 3.37
N HIS A 653 -18.13 15.93 4.41
CA HIS A 653 -17.11 14.88 4.60
C HIS A 653 -17.76 13.49 4.73
N TYR A 654 -18.80 13.34 5.56
CA TYR A 654 -19.51 12.07 5.72
C TYR A 654 -20.16 11.57 4.42
N ALA A 655 -20.77 12.47 3.65
CA ALA A 655 -21.31 12.16 2.32
C ALA A 655 -20.21 11.65 1.38
N ARG A 656 -19.05 12.31 1.37
CA ARG A 656 -17.89 11.96 0.53
C ARG A 656 -17.25 10.61 0.89
N SER A 657 -17.22 10.25 2.18
CA SER A 657 -16.47 9.07 2.64
C SER A 657 -17.32 7.82 2.89
N VAL A 658 -18.62 7.95 3.17
CA VAL A 658 -19.47 6.82 3.65
C VAL A 658 -20.78 6.67 2.87
N LEU A 659 -21.55 7.74 2.67
CA LEU A 659 -22.96 7.58 2.28
C LEU A 659 -23.18 7.11 0.83
N TRP A 660 -22.28 7.49 -0.08
CA TRP A 660 -22.49 7.34 -1.53
C TRP A 660 -21.44 6.40 -2.16
N PRO A 661 -21.61 5.06 -2.04
CA PRO A 661 -20.63 4.08 -2.53
C PRO A 661 -20.43 4.16 -4.05
N SER A 662 -21.47 4.58 -4.79
CA SER A 662 -21.44 4.75 -6.25
C SER A 662 -20.42 5.79 -6.73
N PHE A 663 -19.88 6.64 -5.84
CA PHE A 663 -18.81 7.57 -6.19
C PHE A 663 -17.40 7.04 -5.93
N LYS A 664 -17.23 5.89 -5.25
CA LYS A 664 -15.91 5.37 -4.82
C LYS A 664 -15.06 4.71 -5.91
N HIS A 665 -15.51 4.73 -7.16
CA HIS A 665 -14.80 4.15 -8.30
C HIS A 665 -14.41 5.20 -9.34
N TYR A 666 -13.74 4.76 -10.40
CA TYR A 666 -13.26 5.60 -11.49
C TYR A 666 -14.22 5.57 -12.68
N SER A 667 -14.36 6.71 -13.35
CA SER A 667 -15.05 6.82 -14.63
C SER A 667 -14.38 5.93 -15.68
N LEU A 668 -15.14 5.03 -16.30
CA LEU A 668 -14.65 4.17 -17.40
C LEU A 668 -14.19 4.97 -18.63
N GLU A 669 -14.61 6.22 -18.78
CA GLU A 669 -14.36 7.05 -19.97
C GLU A 669 -13.24 8.07 -19.75
N THR A 670 -13.11 8.60 -18.54
CA THR A 670 -12.12 9.65 -18.22
C THR A 670 -11.01 9.19 -17.27
N ASN A 671 -11.10 7.97 -16.74
CA ASN A 671 -10.23 7.42 -15.68
C ASN A 671 -10.07 8.34 -14.47
N GLU A 672 -11.08 9.18 -14.21
CA GLU A 672 -11.12 10.11 -13.07
C GLU A 672 -11.97 9.53 -11.94
N SER A 673 -11.55 9.74 -10.70
CA SER A 673 -12.34 9.38 -9.51
C SER A 673 -13.71 10.08 -9.55
N LEU A 674 -14.79 9.30 -9.55
CA LEU A 674 -16.16 9.84 -9.57
C LEU A 674 -16.44 10.68 -8.32
N THR A 675 -15.86 10.31 -7.17
CA THR A 675 -15.87 11.12 -5.95
C THR A 675 -15.28 12.50 -6.24
N SER A 676 -14.09 12.59 -6.83
CA SER A 676 -13.51 13.89 -7.15
C SER A 676 -14.37 14.65 -8.17
N ALA A 677 -14.85 14.01 -9.23
CA ALA A 677 -15.62 14.68 -10.27
C ALA A 677 -16.97 15.20 -9.77
N PHE A 678 -17.77 14.35 -9.11
CA PHE A 678 -19.09 14.70 -8.59
C PHE A 678 -19.00 15.80 -7.53
N PHE A 679 -18.13 15.64 -6.52
CA PHE A 679 -18.05 16.63 -5.44
C PHE A 679 -17.53 17.99 -5.93
N ARG A 680 -16.63 18.05 -6.93
CA ARG A 680 -16.25 19.33 -7.56
C ARG A 680 -17.41 19.99 -8.30
N LEU A 681 -18.19 19.26 -9.09
CA LEU A 681 -19.39 19.81 -9.75
C LEU A 681 -20.40 20.32 -8.73
N SER A 682 -20.55 19.61 -7.61
CA SER A 682 -21.42 20.01 -6.51
C SER A 682 -20.97 21.27 -5.75
N MET A 683 -19.75 21.77 -5.96
CA MET A 683 -19.29 23.06 -5.44
C MET A 683 -19.74 24.24 -6.32
N VAL A 684 -20.17 23.95 -7.56
CA VAL A 684 -20.58 24.92 -8.57
C VAL A 684 -22.11 24.97 -8.73
N ASP A 685 -22.80 23.87 -8.41
CA ASP A 685 -24.26 23.73 -8.50
C ASP A 685 -24.91 23.66 -7.10
N ASP A 686 -25.68 24.71 -6.74
CA ASP A 686 -26.39 24.80 -5.45
C ASP A 686 -27.47 23.72 -5.29
N LEU A 687 -28.13 23.29 -6.37
CA LEU A 687 -29.12 22.21 -6.30
C LEU A 687 -28.43 20.90 -5.94
N LEU A 688 -27.34 20.54 -6.64
CA LEU A 688 -26.55 19.36 -6.29
C LEU A 688 -26.04 19.43 -4.84
N LEU A 689 -25.47 20.56 -4.43
CA LEU A 689 -24.92 20.77 -3.09
C LEU A 689 -25.94 20.44 -1.99
N ASN A 690 -27.10 21.09 -2.04
CA ASN A 690 -28.13 20.90 -1.03
C ASN A 690 -28.71 19.48 -1.08
N SER A 691 -28.84 18.88 -2.27
CA SER A 691 -29.45 17.57 -2.47
C SER A 691 -28.70 16.39 -1.86
N TYR A 692 -27.36 16.40 -1.78
CA TYR A 692 -26.64 15.31 -1.08
C TYR A 692 -26.35 15.59 0.40
N ILE A 693 -26.42 16.86 0.84
CA ILE A 693 -26.14 17.24 2.23
C ILE A 693 -27.29 16.84 3.15
N TRP A 694 -28.54 17.02 2.74
CA TRP A 694 -29.66 16.69 3.64
C TRP A 694 -29.87 15.17 3.89
N PRO A 695 -29.65 14.24 2.93
CA PRO A 695 -29.64 12.81 3.23
C PRO A 695 -28.43 12.42 4.08
N ALA A 696 -27.29 13.11 3.95
CA ALA A 696 -26.13 12.94 4.82
C ALA A 696 -26.41 13.38 6.26
N ALA A 697 -27.15 14.47 6.45
CA ALA A 697 -27.64 14.90 7.76
C ALA A 697 -28.54 13.84 8.39
N LEU A 698 -29.51 13.34 7.63
CA LEU A 698 -30.46 12.31 8.07
C LEU A 698 -29.76 10.99 8.44
N ALA A 699 -28.86 10.50 7.58
CA ALA A 699 -28.10 9.29 7.80
C ALA A 699 -27.18 9.39 9.04
N LEU A 700 -26.50 10.53 9.24
CA LEU A 700 -25.65 10.72 10.41
C LEU A 700 -26.47 10.85 11.70
N SER A 701 -27.65 11.48 11.67
CA SER A 701 -28.59 11.51 12.81
C SER A 701 -29.10 10.14 13.22
N MET A 702 -29.27 9.20 12.29
CA MET A 702 -29.67 7.81 12.59
C MET A 702 -28.53 6.98 13.21
N GLN A 703 -27.27 7.33 12.95
CA GLN A 703 -26.10 6.65 13.54
C GLN A 703 -25.63 7.28 14.86
N LEU A 704 -25.81 8.59 15.05
CA LEU A 704 -25.31 9.34 16.21
C LEU A 704 -26.45 10.15 16.89
N PRO A 705 -27.29 9.50 17.72
CA PRO A 705 -28.48 10.13 18.31
C PRO A 705 -28.20 11.43 19.08
N HIS A 706 -27.04 11.51 19.76
CA HIS A 706 -26.62 12.67 20.53
C HIS A 706 -26.36 13.94 19.68
N THR A 707 -26.22 13.81 18.36
CA THR A 707 -26.00 14.95 17.42
C THR A 707 -27.25 15.32 16.62
N SER A 708 -28.39 14.69 16.90
CA SER A 708 -29.65 14.80 16.14
C SER A 708 -30.12 16.24 15.97
N ALA A 709 -30.16 17.06 17.02
CA ALA A 709 -30.74 18.41 16.99
C ALA A 709 -30.05 19.35 15.96
N GLU A 710 -28.72 19.36 15.92
CA GLU A 710 -27.94 20.21 15.02
C GLU A 710 -28.04 19.74 13.56
N ASN A 711 -27.90 18.43 13.36
CA ASN A 711 -28.02 17.81 12.04
C ASN A 711 -29.43 18.03 11.44
N ASN A 712 -30.48 17.94 12.26
CA ASN A 712 -31.85 18.16 11.81
C ASN A 712 -32.08 19.61 11.33
N ALA A 713 -31.46 20.60 11.97
CA ALA A 713 -31.54 21.99 11.50
C ALA A 713 -30.90 22.17 10.12
N VAL A 714 -29.72 21.58 9.88
CA VAL A 714 -29.06 21.59 8.56
C VAL A 714 -29.87 20.80 7.52
N MET A 715 -30.44 19.65 7.91
CA MET A 715 -31.31 18.84 7.07
C MET A 715 -32.50 19.65 6.53
N LEU A 716 -33.28 20.28 7.41
CA LEU A 716 -34.45 21.08 7.00
C LEU A 716 -34.03 22.29 6.15
N ALA A 717 -32.91 22.96 6.47
CA ALA A 717 -32.44 24.11 5.69
C ALA A 717 -32.06 23.71 4.26
N SER A 718 -31.25 22.67 4.09
CA SER A 718 -30.82 22.17 2.78
C SER A 718 -31.97 21.55 1.99
N GLN A 719 -32.87 20.79 2.63
CA GLN A 719 -34.06 20.22 1.98
C GLN A 719 -34.99 21.33 1.45
N ASN A 720 -35.28 22.37 2.24
CA ASN A 720 -36.11 23.50 1.79
C ASN A 720 -35.47 24.25 0.61
N ARG A 721 -34.15 24.42 0.62
CA ARG A 721 -33.40 25.06 -0.49
C ARG A 721 -33.45 24.22 -1.76
N ALA A 722 -33.23 22.90 -1.66
CA ALA A 722 -33.36 21.99 -2.79
C ALA A 722 -34.78 22.00 -3.38
N VAL A 723 -35.83 21.91 -2.55
CA VAL A 723 -37.23 21.97 -3.00
C VAL A 723 -37.55 23.31 -3.68
N LYS A 724 -37.04 24.43 -3.17
CA LYS A 724 -37.20 25.76 -3.79
C LYS A 724 -36.53 25.81 -5.17
N SER A 725 -35.32 25.28 -5.30
CA SER A 725 -34.60 25.24 -6.58
C SER A 725 -35.28 24.31 -7.59
N ILE A 726 -35.73 23.11 -7.19
CA ILE A 726 -36.51 22.20 -8.05
C ILE A 726 -37.75 22.89 -8.63
N ARG A 727 -38.49 23.67 -7.84
CA ARG A 727 -39.63 24.46 -8.36
C ARG A 727 -39.21 25.43 -9.46
N GLN A 728 -38.08 26.12 -9.29
CA GLN A 728 -37.54 27.03 -10.31
C GLN A 728 -37.11 26.30 -11.60
N HIS A 729 -36.64 25.05 -11.52
CA HIS A 729 -36.36 24.23 -12.71
C HIS A 729 -37.65 23.73 -13.37
N ILE A 730 -38.68 23.36 -12.60
CA ILE A 730 -40.02 23.00 -13.12
C ILE A 730 -40.65 24.20 -13.84
N ASP A 731 -40.60 25.40 -13.27
CA ASP A 731 -41.10 26.63 -13.89
C ASP A 731 -40.39 27.00 -15.21
N ARG A 732 -39.21 26.39 -15.48
CA ARG A 732 -38.39 26.59 -16.68
C ARG A 732 -38.43 25.40 -17.66
N ASP A 733 -39.16 24.34 -17.33
CA ASP A 733 -39.18 23.04 -18.04
C ASP A 733 -37.77 22.43 -18.25
N ASP A 734 -36.85 22.67 -17.31
CA ASP A 734 -35.45 22.21 -17.38
C ASP A 734 -35.26 20.85 -16.70
N VAL A 735 -35.11 19.82 -17.53
CA VAL A 735 -34.74 18.46 -17.10
C VAL A 735 -33.23 18.34 -17.03
N SER A 736 -32.60 18.84 -15.96
CA SER A 736 -31.15 18.71 -15.73
C SER A 736 -30.77 17.42 -14.98
N ASP A 737 -29.53 16.96 -15.14
CA ASP A 737 -29.00 15.81 -14.38
C ASP A 737 -29.02 16.10 -12.86
N SER A 738 -28.88 17.37 -12.48
CA SER A 738 -29.01 17.87 -11.10
C SER A 738 -30.42 17.74 -10.56
N VAL A 739 -31.46 18.02 -11.38
CA VAL A 739 -32.86 17.78 -11.02
C VAL A 739 -33.13 16.27 -10.84
N ILE A 740 -32.55 15.41 -11.69
CA ILE A 740 -32.64 13.94 -11.53
C ILE A 740 -32.07 13.50 -10.18
N PHE A 741 -30.86 13.96 -9.83
CA PHE A 741 -30.24 13.62 -8.54
C PHE A 741 -31.02 14.21 -7.35
N ALA A 742 -31.57 15.42 -7.49
CA ALA A 742 -32.36 16.07 -6.45
C ALA A 742 -33.70 15.37 -6.19
N VAL A 743 -34.39 14.92 -7.24
CA VAL A 743 -35.61 14.10 -7.14
C VAL A 743 -35.29 12.71 -6.59
N LEU A 744 -34.13 12.12 -6.94
CA LEU A 744 -33.65 10.88 -6.30
C LEU A 744 -33.44 11.07 -4.80
N ALA A 745 -32.79 12.14 -4.37
CA ALA A 745 -32.64 12.43 -2.94
C ALA A 745 -34.02 12.56 -2.25
N LEU A 746 -34.98 13.24 -2.87
CA LEU A 746 -36.34 13.44 -2.32
C LEU A 746 -37.24 12.20 -2.33
N THR A 747 -36.84 11.05 -2.89
CA THR A 747 -37.59 9.80 -2.68
C THR A 747 -37.59 9.39 -1.21
N ILE A 748 -36.55 9.79 -0.47
CA ILE A 748 -36.26 9.51 0.94
C ILE A 748 -37.21 10.32 1.85
N ARG A 749 -38.46 9.86 2.00
CA ARG A 749 -39.46 10.62 2.76
C ARG A 749 -39.31 10.47 4.28
N ASP A 750 -39.35 11.60 4.98
CA ASP A 750 -39.68 11.81 6.41
C ASP A 750 -39.53 10.59 7.34
N THR A 751 -38.31 10.04 7.43
CA THR A 751 -37.95 9.22 8.57
C THR A 751 -37.52 10.17 9.68
N ASN A 752 -38.41 10.45 10.63
CA ASN A 752 -37.95 10.95 11.93
C ASN A 752 -36.93 9.91 12.45
N PRO A 753 -35.66 10.27 12.71
CA PRO A 753 -34.64 9.31 13.12
C PRO A 753 -35.10 8.46 14.30
N LEU A 754 -35.87 9.05 15.23
CA LEU A 754 -36.42 8.38 16.40
C LEU A 754 -37.47 7.32 16.05
N LEU A 755 -38.36 7.57 15.08
CA LEU A 755 -39.36 6.59 14.63
C LEU A 755 -38.70 5.46 13.84
N ALA A 756 -37.72 5.78 12.99
CA ALA A 756 -36.97 4.78 12.24
C ALA A 756 -36.04 3.91 13.12
N MET A 757 -35.74 4.35 14.35
CA MET A 757 -35.06 3.55 15.38
C MET A 757 -36.02 2.77 16.28
N GLN A 758 -37.32 3.10 16.28
CA GLN A 758 -38.34 2.41 17.10
C GLN A 758 -39.03 1.24 16.39
N GLU A 759 -39.05 1.20 15.05
CA GLU A 759 -39.72 0.12 14.30
C GLU A 759 -38.93 -1.21 14.24
N ASP A 760 -37.61 -1.22 14.45
CA ASP A 760 -36.75 -2.39 14.24
C ASP A 760 -35.97 -2.80 15.52
N THR A 761 -36.58 -3.63 16.38
CA THR A 761 -35.88 -4.34 17.50
C THR A 761 -35.74 -5.85 17.28
N ASP A 762 -36.23 -6.37 16.15
CA ASP A 762 -36.14 -7.78 15.77
C ASP A 762 -34.87 -8.08 14.96
N ASP A 763 -34.29 -9.28 15.14
CA ASP A 763 -33.17 -9.78 14.33
C ASP A 763 -33.53 -9.83 12.84
N CYS A 764 -33.07 -8.83 12.10
CA CYS A 764 -33.48 -8.57 10.72
C CYS A 764 -32.89 -9.53 9.67
N HIS A 765 -32.00 -10.43 10.08
CA HIS A 765 -31.33 -11.42 9.23
C HIS A 765 -31.65 -12.88 9.61
N GLY A 766 -32.56 -13.11 10.56
CA GLY A 766 -32.85 -14.47 11.06
C GLY A 766 -31.59 -15.09 11.69
N GLY A 767 -31.23 -16.29 11.27
CA GLY A 767 -30.04 -17.02 11.71
C GLY A 767 -28.77 -16.78 10.87
N PHE A 768 -28.73 -15.76 10.00
CA PHE A 768 -27.53 -15.41 9.23
C PHE A 768 -26.71 -14.30 9.92
N ASP A 769 -25.39 -14.36 9.81
CA ASP A 769 -24.44 -13.30 10.23
C ASP A 769 -23.71 -12.70 9.01
N PRO A 770 -24.39 -11.91 8.16
CA PRO A 770 -23.86 -11.56 6.84
C PRO A 770 -22.71 -10.54 6.90
N PRO A 771 -21.63 -10.72 6.12
CA PRO A 771 -20.41 -9.91 6.22
C PRO A 771 -20.62 -8.42 5.89
N LEU A 772 -21.61 -8.09 5.06
CA LEU A 772 -21.85 -6.71 4.61
C LEU A 772 -22.86 -5.92 5.48
N GLN A 773 -23.32 -6.48 6.60
CA GLN A 773 -24.27 -5.79 7.50
C GLN A 773 -23.71 -4.48 8.10
N SER A 774 -22.39 -4.39 8.26
CA SER A 774 -21.70 -3.22 8.83
C SER A 774 -21.55 -2.03 7.87
N LEU A 775 -21.99 -2.17 6.60
CA LEU A 775 -21.94 -1.07 5.64
C LEU A 775 -23.04 -0.03 5.96
N GLY A 776 -22.66 1.05 6.63
CA GLY A 776 -23.58 2.07 7.15
C GLY A 776 -24.50 2.72 6.10
N TRP A 777 -24.13 2.73 4.82
CA TRP A 777 -24.99 3.21 3.73
C TRP A 777 -26.08 2.20 3.33
N LEU A 778 -25.82 0.88 3.39
CA LEU A 778 -26.84 -0.15 3.16
C LEU A 778 -27.90 -0.06 4.27
N GLN A 779 -27.45 -0.05 5.53
CA GLN A 779 -28.29 0.04 6.71
C GLN A 779 -29.15 1.31 6.72
N TYR A 780 -28.60 2.43 6.23
CA TYR A 780 -29.36 3.67 6.05
C TYR A 780 -30.42 3.53 4.95
N LEU A 781 -30.01 3.24 3.72
CA LEU A 781 -30.93 3.26 2.57
C LEU A 781 -31.98 2.14 2.64
N SER A 782 -31.72 1.03 3.37
CA SER A 782 -32.70 -0.03 3.60
C SER A 782 -33.84 0.39 4.53
N ARG A 783 -33.57 1.29 5.49
CA ARG A 783 -34.55 1.77 6.48
C ARG A 783 -35.46 2.87 5.93
N VAL A 784 -35.02 3.58 4.90
CA VAL A 784 -35.78 4.61 4.19
C VAL A 784 -37.05 4.06 3.54
N ARG A 785 -38.11 4.90 3.46
CA ARG A 785 -39.33 4.61 2.69
C ARG A 785 -39.36 5.46 1.43
N TRP A 786 -39.41 4.79 0.27
CA TRP A 786 -39.40 5.42 -1.05
C TRP A 786 -40.81 5.81 -1.46
N THR A 787 -40.99 7.04 -1.96
CA THR A 787 -42.31 7.56 -2.37
C THR A 787 -42.63 7.26 -3.84
N ALA A 788 -43.74 6.56 -4.09
CA ALA A 788 -44.17 6.17 -5.44
C ALA A 788 -44.25 7.34 -6.44
N SER A 789 -44.70 8.52 -6.00
CA SER A 789 -44.76 9.73 -6.84
C SER A 789 -43.37 10.22 -7.26
N HIS A 790 -42.37 10.19 -6.38
CA HIS A 790 -41.00 10.58 -6.70
C HIS A 790 -40.30 9.52 -7.57
N ILE A 791 -40.57 8.22 -7.36
CA ILE A 791 -40.11 7.17 -8.28
C ILE A 791 -40.71 7.38 -9.68
N TYR A 792 -42.01 7.68 -9.78
CA TYR A 792 -42.67 7.97 -11.06
C TYR A 792 -42.08 9.21 -11.75
N ALA A 793 -41.82 10.29 -10.99
CA ALA A 793 -41.12 11.47 -11.50
C ALA A 793 -39.70 11.13 -11.99
N LEU A 794 -38.92 10.38 -11.20
CA LEU A 794 -37.57 9.95 -11.56
C LEU A 794 -37.56 9.13 -12.87
N LYS A 795 -38.48 8.18 -13.04
CA LYS A 795 -38.67 7.45 -14.30
C LYS A 795 -38.92 8.38 -15.48
N ARG A 796 -39.80 9.37 -15.32
CA ARG A 796 -40.15 10.35 -16.37
C ARG A 796 -38.96 11.24 -16.72
N LEU A 797 -38.21 11.73 -15.73
CA LEU A 797 -37.02 12.58 -15.94
C LEU A 797 -35.88 11.81 -16.63
N VAL A 798 -35.60 10.58 -16.18
CA VAL A 798 -34.59 9.70 -16.83
C VAL A 798 -35.02 9.35 -18.26
N ALA A 799 -36.31 9.10 -18.50
CA ALA A 799 -36.83 8.88 -19.86
C ALA A 799 -36.73 10.13 -20.74
N ALA A 800 -36.99 11.33 -20.19
CA ALA A 800 -36.83 12.60 -20.91
C ALA A 800 -35.36 12.90 -21.27
N ARG A 801 -34.40 12.45 -20.47
CA ARG A 801 -32.96 12.44 -20.81
C ARG A 801 -32.56 11.38 -21.85
N GLY A 802 -33.47 10.47 -22.22
CA GLY A 802 -33.19 9.36 -23.15
C GLY A 802 -32.57 8.12 -22.49
N GLY A 803 -32.72 7.96 -21.17
CA GLY A 803 -32.27 6.80 -20.39
C GLY A 803 -31.00 7.05 -19.57
N LEU A 804 -30.68 6.11 -18.67
CA LEU A 804 -29.51 6.21 -17.77
C LEU A 804 -28.19 6.45 -18.51
N GLY A 805 -28.05 5.91 -19.72
CA GLY A 805 -26.85 6.06 -20.54
C GLY A 805 -26.59 7.48 -21.05
N ASN A 806 -27.52 8.42 -20.90
CA ASN A 806 -27.36 9.82 -21.35
C ASN A 806 -27.17 10.81 -20.20
N ILE A 807 -27.14 10.34 -18.95
CA ILE A 807 -26.79 11.17 -17.79
C ILE A 807 -25.29 11.46 -17.87
N SER A 808 -24.94 12.74 -17.90
CA SER A 808 -23.57 13.25 -18.09
C SER A 808 -22.85 13.51 -16.76
N THR A 809 -23.58 13.83 -15.70
CA THR A 809 -22.99 14.05 -14.37
C THR A 809 -22.41 12.73 -13.81
N PRO A 810 -21.09 12.65 -13.56
CA PRO A 810 -20.43 11.39 -13.21
C PRO A 810 -20.98 10.77 -11.92
N GLY A 811 -21.29 9.46 -11.95
CA GLY A 811 -21.79 8.69 -10.80
C GLY A 811 -23.30 8.80 -10.52
N VAL A 812 -24.03 9.73 -11.17
CA VAL A 812 -25.47 9.91 -10.93
C VAL A 812 -26.27 8.73 -11.48
N ALA A 813 -25.91 8.21 -12.67
CA ALA A 813 -26.56 7.04 -13.26
C ALA A 813 -26.39 5.79 -12.39
N GLU A 814 -25.17 5.57 -11.88
CA GLU A 814 -24.81 4.48 -10.99
C GLU A 814 -25.56 4.57 -9.65
N GLN A 815 -25.73 5.78 -9.12
CA GLN A 815 -26.47 6.00 -7.88
C GLN A 815 -27.98 5.82 -8.06
N VAL A 816 -28.58 6.26 -9.18
CA VAL A 816 -29.98 5.95 -9.52
C VAL A 816 -30.18 4.44 -9.64
N GLN A 817 -29.24 3.74 -10.29
CA GLN A 817 -29.29 2.28 -10.45
C GLN A 817 -29.18 1.52 -9.12
N SER A 818 -28.18 1.82 -8.28
CA SER A 818 -28.02 1.13 -7.00
C SER A 818 -29.22 1.40 -6.07
N SER A 819 -29.83 2.57 -6.19
CA SER A 819 -31.04 2.95 -5.46
C SER A 819 -32.27 2.16 -5.90
N ASP A 820 -32.47 2.03 -7.21
CA ASP A 820 -33.57 1.27 -7.80
C ASP A 820 -33.47 -0.23 -7.46
N ILE A 821 -32.27 -0.82 -7.53
CA ILE A 821 -32.04 -2.23 -7.15
C ILE A 821 -32.34 -2.46 -5.67
N LEU A 822 -31.95 -1.55 -4.78
CA LEU A 822 -32.24 -1.64 -3.35
C LEU A 822 -33.75 -1.55 -3.07
N GLN A 823 -34.45 -0.59 -3.68
CA GLN A 823 -35.89 -0.44 -3.50
C GLN A 823 -36.66 -1.62 -4.09
N ALA A 824 -36.28 -2.10 -5.28
CA ALA A 824 -36.83 -3.29 -5.91
C ALA A 824 -36.64 -4.55 -5.04
N SER A 825 -35.49 -4.65 -4.37
CA SER A 825 -35.21 -5.70 -3.39
C SER A 825 -36.13 -5.61 -2.18
N LEU A 826 -36.34 -4.41 -1.62
CA LEU A 826 -37.25 -4.20 -0.49
C LEU A 826 -38.73 -4.54 -0.80
N SER A 827 -39.15 -4.45 -2.06
CA SER A 827 -40.52 -4.79 -2.50
C SER A 827 -40.64 -6.14 -3.20
N LEU A 828 -39.55 -6.90 -3.38
CA LEU A 828 -39.51 -8.15 -4.17
C LEU A 828 -40.09 -7.97 -5.60
N THR A 829 -39.80 -6.84 -6.23
CA THR A 829 -40.26 -6.48 -7.58
C THR A 829 -39.10 -6.40 -8.56
N VAL A 830 -39.38 -6.50 -9.86
CA VAL A 830 -38.38 -6.23 -10.90
C VAL A 830 -37.89 -4.77 -10.79
N PRO A 831 -36.56 -4.51 -10.83
CA PRO A 831 -36.00 -3.16 -10.97
C PRO A 831 -36.58 -2.40 -12.16
N ASN A 832 -36.70 -1.09 -12.02
CA ASN A 832 -37.35 -0.23 -13.02
C ASN A 832 -36.41 0.18 -14.17
N PHE A 833 -35.10 0.09 -13.96
CA PHE A 833 -34.09 0.46 -14.95
C PHE A 833 -33.19 -0.73 -15.34
N THR A 834 -32.79 -0.77 -16.61
CA THR A 834 -31.81 -1.72 -17.14
C THR A 834 -30.39 -1.41 -16.65
N LEU A 835 -29.48 -2.39 -16.68
CA LEU A 835 -28.08 -2.20 -16.28
C LEU A 835 -27.40 -1.10 -17.10
N GLY A 836 -26.80 -0.14 -16.40
CA GLY A 836 -26.06 1.00 -16.96
C GLY A 836 -24.68 0.62 -17.47
N ARG A 837 -23.94 1.60 -18.01
CA ARG A 837 -22.64 1.38 -18.70
C ARG A 837 -21.65 0.57 -17.86
N LEU A 838 -21.43 0.97 -16.60
CA LEU A 838 -20.52 0.27 -15.67
C LEU A 838 -20.93 -1.18 -15.40
N TYR A 839 -22.21 -1.38 -15.03
CA TYR A 839 -22.75 -2.68 -14.64
C TYR A 839 -22.74 -3.65 -15.82
N GLY A 840 -23.10 -3.17 -17.02
CA GLY A 840 -22.97 -3.91 -18.27
C GLY A 840 -21.53 -4.29 -18.58
N HIS A 841 -20.56 -3.36 -18.41
CA HIS A 841 -19.14 -3.63 -18.63
C HIS A 841 -18.60 -4.72 -17.69
N VAL A 842 -18.89 -4.64 -16.38
CA VAL A 842 -18.43 -5.64 -15.40
C VAL A 842 -19.04 -7.02 -15.70
N LEU A 843 -20.34 -7.08 -16.01
CA LEU A 843 -21.02 -8.33 -16.38
C LEU A 843 -20.47 -8.93 -17.69
N GLN A 844 -20.17 -8.11 -18.69
CA GLN A 844 -19.70 -8.59 -20.00
C GLN A 844 -18.22 -8.98 -20.02
N ASN A 845 -17.35 -8.23 -19.34
CA ASN A 845 -15.90 -8.40 -19.44
C ASN A 845 -15.29 -9.13 -18.26
N HIS A 846 -15.69 -8.79 -17.03
CA HIS A 846 -15.04 -9.34 -15.82
C HIS A 846 -15.64 -10.70 -15.43
N MET A 847 -16.97 -10.74 -15.26
CA MET A 847 -17.65 -11.96 -14.79
C MET A 847 -17.54 -13.12 -15.81
N LYS A 848 -17.65 -12.83 -17.12
CA LYS A 848 -17.52 -13.86 -18.17
C LYS A 848 -16.12 -14.43 -18.34
N MET A 849 -15.04 -13.68 -18.07
CA MET A 849 -13.67 -14.21 -18.23
C MET A 849 -13.25 -15.17 -17.10
N ILE A 850 -13.86 -15.05 -15.92
CA ILE A 850 -13.46 -15.80 -14.72
C ILE A 850 -14.38 -17.00 -14.47
N ARG A 851 -15.52 -17.11 -15.19
CA ARG A 851 -16.53 -18.15 -14.96
C ARG A 851 -16.02 -19.56 -15.32
N PRO A 852 -16.15 -20.56 -14.42
CA PRO A 852 -15.80 -21.95 -14.72
C PRO A 852 -16.79 -22.59 -15.71
N PRO A 853 -16.43 -23.72 -16.36
CA PRO A 853 -17.28 -24.35 -17.37
C PRO A 853 -18.60 -24.89 -16.80
N ARG A 854 -19.72 -24.52 -17.46
CA ARG A 854 -21.12 -24.70 -17.03
C ARG A 854 -21.49 -26.13 -16.59
N LYS A 855 -20.95 -27.16 -17.25
CA LYS A 855 -21.21 -28.58 -16.93
C LYS A 855 -21.15 -28.89 -15.43
N ARG A 856 -20.20 -28.27 -14.72
CA ARG A 856 -19.96 -28.51 -13.29
C ARG A 856 -21.00 -27.91 -12.34
N ILE A 857 -21.92 -27.06 -12.84
CA ILE A 857 -23.10 -26.63 -12.09
C ILE A 857 -24.38 -27.33 -12.55
N GLU A 858 -24.44 -27.77 -13.82
CA GLU A 858 -25.48 -28.69 -14.32
C GLU A 858 -25.50 -29.98 -13.47
N ASP A 859 -24.33 -30.52 -13.13
CA ASP A 859 -24.17 -31.69 -12.23
C ASP A 859 -24.62 -31.44 -10.77
N VAL A 860 -24.69 -30.18 -10.33
CA VAL A 860 -25.01 -29.78 -8.94
C VAL A 860 -26.47 -29.37 -8.79
N PHE A 861 -27.06 -28.77 -9.83
CA PHE A 861 -28.47 -28.38 -9.88
C PHE A 861 -29.14 -28.99 -11.13
N PRO A 862 -29.28 -30.33 -11.21
CA PRO A 862 -29.81 -31.02 -12.40
C PRO A 862 -31.29 -30.70 -12.69
N ALA A 863 -32.01 -30.13 -11.71
CA ALA A 863 -33.41 -29.72 -11.85
C ALA A 863 -33.60 -28.33 -12.49
N ILE A 864 -32.53 -27.57 -12.75
CA ILE A 864 -32.59 -26.25 -13.37
C ILE A 864 -32.30 -26.40 -14.87
N THR A 865 -33.26 -25.99 -15.69
CA THR A 865 -33.15 -25.98 -17.16
C THR A 865 -32.80 -24.59 -17.70
N ASP A 866 -33.08 -23.53 -16.93
CA ASP A 866 -32.75 -22.16 -17.32
C ASP A 866 -31.24 -21.88 -17.28
N VAL A 867 -30.71 -21.71 -18.48
CA VAL A 867 -29.36 -21.30 -18.82
C VAL A 867 -28.93 -20.03 -18.06
N GLU A 868 -29.78 -19.00 -17.97
CA GLU A 868 -29.44 -17.76 -17.26
C GLU A 868 -29.41 -17.92 -15.75
N PHE A 869 -30.25 -18.80 -15.19
CA PHE A 869 -30.30 -19.09 -13.76
C PHE A 869 -29.07 -19.91 -13.32
N LEU A 870 -28.65 -20.92 -14.09
CA LEU A 870 -27.39 -21.64 -13.86
C LEU A 870 -26.16 -20.72 -13.88
N ASP A 871 -26.12 -19.77 -14.82
CA ASP A 871 -25.06 -18.74 -14.86
C ASP A 871 -25.07 -17.84 -13.61
N LEU A 872 -26.26 -17.51 -13.10
CA LEU A 872 -26.44 -16.66 -11.93
C LEU A 872 -26.00 -17.35 -10.64
N LEU A 873 -26.26 -18.65 -10.49
CA LEU A 873 -25.76 -19.46 -9.37
C LEU A 873 -24.23 -19.61 -9.39
N LEU A 874 -23.61 -19.72 -10.58
CA LEU A 874 -22.15 -19.65 -10.72
C LEU A 874 -21.61 -18.29 -10.26
N ASP A 875 -22.25 -17.20 -10.69
CA ASP A 875 -21.85 -15.84 -10.34
C ASP A 875 -21.99 -15.59 -8.81
N MET A 876 -23.06 -16.10 -8.19
CA MET A 876 -23.24 -16.10 -6.72
C MET A 876 -22.11 -16.85 -5.99
N ARG A 877 -21.74 -18.04 -6.47
CA ARG A 877 -20.67 -18.85 -5.87
C ARG A 877 -19.29 -18.22 -6.03
N MET A 878 -19.03 -17.54 -7.15
CA MET A 878 -17.82 -16.73 -7.33
C MET A 878 -17.77 -15.55 -6.35
N TYR A 879 -18.91 -14.88 -6.16
CA TYR A 879 -19.02 -13.76 -5.24
C TYR A 879 -18.85 -14.18 -3.75
N CYS A 880 -19.35 -15.36 -3.35
CA CYS A 880 -19.05 -15.95 -2.03
C CYS A 880 -17.54 -16.04 -1.78
N ARG A 881 -16.77 -16.58 -2.73
CA ARG A 881 -15.30 -16.68 -2.60
C ARG A 881 -14.59 -15.34 -2.54
N GLN A 882 -15.09 -14.32 -3.23
CA GLN A 882 -14.54 -12.97 -3.13
C GLN A 882 -14.74 -12.42 -1.70
N LEU A 883 -15.91 -12.65 -1.09
CA LEU A 883 -16.16 -12.28 0.30
C LEU A 883 -15.31 -13.09 1.29
N GLU A 884 -15.17 -14.41 1.10
CA GLU A 884 -14.28 -15.26 1.92
C GLU A 884 -12.85 -14.76 1.91
N LYS A 885 -12.29 -14.48 0.72
CA LYS A 885 -10.93 -13.95 0.57
C LYS A 885 -10.74 -12.61 1.29
N ILE A 886 -11.70 -11.70 1.17
CA ILE A 886 -11.66 -10.39 1.84
C ILE A 886 -11.71 -10.58 3.37
N VAL A 887 -12.50 -11.52 3.88
CA VAL A 887 -12.57 -11.82 5.33
C VAL A 887 -11.30 -12.49 5.85
N ASP A 888 -10.72 -13.42 5.09
CA ASP A 888 -9.43 -14.08 5.42
C ASP A 888 -8.27 -13.07 5.49
N GLU A 889 -8.21 -12.11 4.56
CA GLU A 889 -7.20 -11.03 4.53
C GLU A 889 -7.30 -10.09 5.73
N ILE A 890 -8.46 -10.00 6.39
CA ILE A 890 -8.69 -9.14 7.57
C ILE A 890 -8.24 -9.82 8.88
N GLY A 891 -7.91 -11.11 8.86
CA GLY A 891 -7.18 -11.78 9.95
C GLY A 891 -8.04 -12.23 11.13
N GLY A 892 -9.29 -12.63 10.91
CA GLY A 892 -10.11 -13.32 11.91
C GLY A 892 -10.64 -12.47 13.07
N ALA A 893 -10.42 -11.14 13.04
CA ALA A 893 -11.27 -10.23 13.81
C ALA A 893 -12.71 -10.34 13.29
N GLY A 894 -13.70 -10.40 14.19
CA GLY A 894 -15.05 -10.87 13.89
C GLY A 894 -15.73 -10.21 12.68
N VAL A 895 -16.56 -11.02 12.00
CA VAL A 895 -17.29 -10.76 10.73
C VAL A 895 -18.02 -9.41 10.70
N GLN A 896 -18.33 -8.84 11.85
CA GLN A 896 -19.06 -7.58 12.05
C GLN A 896 -18.27 -6.29 11.72
N THR A 897 -17.00 -6.35 11.30
CA THR A 897 -16.15 -5.15 11.08
C THR A 897 -15.55 -4.99 9.68
N LEU A 898 -16.36 -5.26 8.64
CA LEU A 898 -16.03 -4.83 7.28
C LEU A 898 -16.28 -3.33 7.11
N SER A 899 -15.20 -2.54 7.09
CA SER A 899 -15.25 -1.11 6.80
C SER A 899 -15.43 -0.85 5.30
N ASP A 900 -16.25 0.14 4.97
CA ASP A 900 -16.58 0.60 3.60
C ASP A 900 -15.39 1.24 2.83
N SER A 901 -14.18 1.06 3.34
CA SER A 901 -12.88 1.38 2.73
C SER A 901 -12.09 0.15 2.28
N ARG A 902 -12.42 -1.04 2.81
CA ARG A 902 -11.77 -2.33 2.50
C ARG A 902 -12.57 -3.17 1.50
N VAL A 903 -13.87 -2.91 1.39
CA VAL A 903 -14.71 -3.52 0.35
C VAL A 903 -14.43 -2.81 -0.98
N THR A 904 -13.98 -3.58 -1.98
CA THR A 904 -13.68 -3.04 -3.31
C THR A 904 -14.97 -2.64 -4.06
N TRP A 905 -14.87 -1.69 -5.00
CA TRP A 905 -16.06 -1.23 -5.73
C TRP A 905 -16.64 -2.32 -6.63
N GLU A 906 -15.78 -3.22 -7.13
CA GLU A 906 -16.14 -4.44 -7.85
C GLU A 906 -17.08 -5.31 -7.01
N THR A 907 -16.80 -5.47 -5.71
CA THR A 907 -17.67 -6.21 -4.78
C THR A 907 -19.09 -5.62 -4.75
N HIS A 908 -19.23 -4.29 -4.64
CA HIS A 908 -20.54 -3.64 -4.65
C HIS A 908 -21.30 -3.80 -5.98
N VAL A 909 -20.59 -3.69 -7.12
CA VAL A 909 -21.19 -3.80 -8.45
C VAL A 909 -21.62 -5.24 -8.73
N THR A 910 -20.76 -6.24 -8.47
CA THR A 910 -21.08 -7.66 -8.63
C THR A 910 -22.30 -8.06 -7.79
N ARG A 911 -22.35 -7.64 -6.52
CA ARG A 911 -23.49 -7.83 -5.62
C ARG A 911 -24.80 -7.30 -6.21
N ASN A 912 -24.77 -6.07 -6.73
CA ASN A 912 -25.94 -5.43 -7.33
C ASN A 912 -26.36 -6.11 -8.66
N ILE A 913 -25.41 -6.58 -9.47
CA ILE A 913 -25.68 -7.33 -10.71
C ILE A 913 -26.40 -8.65 -10.40
N ILE A 914 -25.91 -9.40 -9.41
CA ILE A 914 -26.54 -10.65 -8.95
C ILE A 914 -27.98 -10.39 -8.52
N GLN A 915 -28.19 -9.39 -7.66
CA GLN A 915 -29.51 -9.06 -7.13
C GLN A 915 -30.46 -8.54 -8.21
N HIS A 916 -29.98 -7.72 -9.16
CA HIS A 916 -30.76 -7.24 -10.31
C HIS A 916 -31.24 -8.42 -11.16
N ARG A 917 -30.35 -9.37 -11.50
CA ARG A 917 -30.69 -10.55 -12.30
C ARG A 917 -31.63 -11.52 -11.58
N LEU A 918 -31.43 -11.76 -10.27
CA LEU A 918 -32.34 -12.60 -9.47
C LEU A 918 -33.78 -12.06 -9.49
N LEU A 919 -33.96 -10.75 -9.40
CA LEU A 919 -35.28 -10.10 -9.47
C LEU A 919 -35.88 -10.05 -10.88
N HIS A 920 -35.10 -10.33 -11.93
CA HIS A 920 -35.59 -10.45 -13.32
C HIS A 920 -35.95 -11.88 -13.71
N LEU A 921 -35.56 -12.90 -12.93
CA LEU A 921 -35.94 -14.28 -13.23
C LEU A 921 -37.48 -14.42 -13.23
N PRO A 922 -38.06 -15.11 -14.22
CA PRO A 922 -39.49 -15.39 -14.23
C PRO A 922 -39.85 -16.33 -13.08
N ARG A 923 -41.15 -16.38 -12.76
CA ARG A 923 -41.69 -17.46 -11.94
C ARG A 923 -41.73 -18.74 -12.77
N TYR A 924 -41.09 -19.82 -12.31
CA TYR A 924 -41.03 -21.06 -13.07
C TYR A 924 -42.30 -21.89 -12.92
N GLN A 925 -42.64 -22.66 -13.96
CA GLN A 925 -43.76 -23.61 -13.93
C GLN A 925 -43.34 -24.97 -13.36
N HIS A 926 -42.04 -25.31 -13.42
CA HIS A 926 -41.50 -26.53 -12.85
C HIS A 926 -41.26 -26.33 -11.34
N GLU A 927 -41.83 -27.19 -10.50
CA GLU A 927 -41.86 -26.98 -9.05
C GLU A 927 -40.45 -26.96 -8.44
N ASP A 928 -39.55 -27.87 -8.86
CA ASP A 928 -38.15 -27.91 -8.41
C ASP A 928 -37.36 -26.63 -8.76
N GLU A 929 -37.60 -26.07 -9.95
CA GLU A 929 -36.87 -24.90 -10.46
C GLU A 929 -37.32 -23.63 -9.72
N GLU A 930 -38.62 -23.54 -9.41
CA GLU A 930 -39.20 -22.49 -8.56
C GLU A 930 -38.72 -22.60 -7.10
N ILE A 931 -38.63 -23.81 -6.54
CA ILE A 931 -38.05 -24.07 -5.20
C ILE A 931 -36.59 -23.62 -5.16
N CYS A 932 -35.79 -23.96 -6.18
CA CYS A 932 -34.41 -23.49 -6.30
C CYS A 932 -34.32 -21.96 -6.43
N ARG A 933 -35.20 -21.33 -7.23
CA ARG A 933 -35.27 -19.87 -7.39
C ARG A 933 -35.54 -19.18 -6.06
N LEU A 934 -36.52 -19.67 -5.30
CA LEU A 934 -36.86 -19.13 -3.97
C LEU A 934 -35.73 -19.33 -2.96
N GLY A 935 -35.07 -20.50 -2.94
CA GLY A 935 -33.89 -20.75 -2.11
C GLY A 935 -32.72 -19.81 -2.43
N ALA A 936 -32.43 -19.60 -3.71
CA ALA A 936 -31.39 -18.67 -4.18
C ALA A 936 -31.72 -17.21 -3.83
N MET A 937 -33.00 -16.80 -3.90
CA MET A 937 -33.44 -15.49 -3.42
C MET A 937 -33.21 -15.35 -1.92
N ILE A 938 -33.66 -16.30 -1.09
CA ILE A 938 -33.47 -16.26 0.37
C ILE A 938 -31.97 -16.14 0.71
N PHE A 939 -31.11 -16.95 0.07
CA PHE A 939 -29.66 -16.87 0.27
C PHE A 939 -29.09 -15.51 -0.16
N SER A 940 -29.50 -14.96 -1.31
CA SER A 940 -29.05 -13.64 -1.75
C SER A 940 -29.46 -12.56 -0.75
N PHE A 941 -30.72 -12.51 -0.33
CA PHE A 941 -31.24 -11.51 0.60
C PHE A 941 -30.68 -11.63 2.03
N GLY A 942 -30.44 -12.85 2.51
CA GLY A 942 -29.91 -13.09 3.85
C GLY A 942 -28.39 -12.92 3.95
N VAL A 943 -27.64 -13.22 2.89
CA VAL A 943 -26.18 -13.41 2.95
C VAL A 943 -25.41 -12.46 2.02
N LEU A 944 -25.78 -12.38 0.74
CA LEU A 944 -24.98 -11.69 -0.29
C LEU A 944 -25.33 -10.20 -0.43
N TYR A 945 -26.62 -9.90 -0.38
CA TYR A 945 -27.26 -8.60 -0.43
C TYR A 945 -28.04 -8.39 0.88
N PRO A 946 -27.36 -8.33 2.05
CA PRO A 946 -28.05 -8.18 3.33
C PRO A 946 -28.74 -6.82 3.41
N VAL A 947 -30.04 -6.87 3.62
CA VAL A 947 -30.91 -5.69 3.80
C VAL A 947 -31.49 -5.79 5.20
N ALA A 948 -31.35 -4.74 6.00
CA ALA A 948 -31.84 -4.71 7.38
C ALA A 948 -33.37 -4.52 7.45
N ARG A 949 -34.13 -5.48 6.90
CA ARG A 949 -35.59 -5.63 7.06
C ARG A 949 -35.97 -7.11 6.96
N ARG A 950 -36.72 -7.62 7.94
CA ARG A 950 -37.17 -9.03 8.03
C ARG A 950 -38.27 -9.39 7.02
N LYS A 951 -39.20 -8.46 6.75
CA LYS A 951 -40.40 -8.68 5.94
C LYS A 951 -40.19 -9.34 4.56
N PRO A 952 -39.16 -9.00 3.75
CA PRO A 952 -38.90 -9.69 2.48
C PRO A 952 -38.53 -11.18 2.68
N LEU A 953 -37.74 -11.50 3.72
CA LEU A 953 -37.41 -12.89 4.06
C LEU A 953 -38.67 -13.65 4.49
N ASP A 954 -39.54 -13.07 5.32
CA ASP A 954 -40.81 -13.69 5.74
C ASP A 954 -41.72 -14.02 4.54
N ILE A 955 -41.78 -13.13 3.55
CA ILE A 955 -42.55 -13.34 2.30
C ILE A 955 -41.96 -14.52 1.51
N LEU A 956 -40.63 -14.51 1.27
CA LEU A 956 -39.96 -15.58 0.51
C LEU A 956 -40.06 -16.94 1.21
N VAL A 957 -39.90 -16.98 2.55
CA VAL A 957 -40.08 -18.17 3.38
C VAL A 957 -41.53 -18.68 3.32
N THR A 958 -42.52 -17.77 3.29
CA THR A 958 -43.94 -18.13 3.14
C THR A 958 -44.25 -18.69 1.75
N GLU A 959 -43.69 -18.11 0.69
CA GLU A 959 -43.87 -18.60 -0.68
C GLU A 959 -43.18 -19.95 -0.91
N LEU A 960 -41.95 -20.11 -0.40
CA LEU A 960 -41.22 -21.38 -0.42
C LEU A 960 -41.95 -22.47 0.36
N ARG A 961 -42.51 -22.15 1.53
CA ARG A 961 -43.35 -23.08 2.28
C ARG A 961 -44.54 -23.57 1.43
N ARG A 962 -45.26 -22.66 0.77
CA ARG A 962 -46.38 -23.05 -0.11
C ARG A 962 -45.93 -23.94 -1.28
N ALA A 963 -44.78 -23.64 -1.88
CA ALA A 963 -44.22 -24.43 -2.97
C ALA A 963 -43.83 -25.86 -2.52
N LEU A 964 -43.25 -25.99 -1.32
CA LEU A 964 -42.93 -27.29 -0.72
C LEU A 964 -44.19 -28.06 -0.28
N GLU A 965 -45.22 -27.36 0.22
CA GLU A 965 -46.52 -27.96 0.60
C GLU A 965 -47.34 -28.43 -0.62
N SER A 966 -47.15 -27.83 -1.80
CA SER A 966 -47.76 -28.30 -3.06
C SER A 966 -46.98 -29.41 -3.75
N HIS A 967 -45.71 -29.62 -3.40
CA HIS A 967 -44.81 -30.49 -4.16
C HIS A 967 -45.15 -31.98 -4.02
N SER A 968 -45.34 -32.65 -5.16
CA SER A 968 -45.85 -34.03 -5.22
C SER A 968 -45.01 -35.11 -4.51
N ALA A 969 -43.74 -34.83 -4.21
CA ALA A 969 -42.82 -35.76 -3.54
C ALA A 969 -42.86 -35.75 -1.99
N PHE A 970 -43.64 -34.87 -1.34
CA PHE A 970 -43.62 -34.72 0.13
C PHE A 970 -44.89 -35.25 0.84
N PRO A 971 -44.74 -36.00 1.96
CA PRO A 971 -45.86 -36.66 2.63
C PRO A 971 -46.54 -35.77 3.70
N PHE A 972 -47.16 -34.65 3.31
CA PHE A 972 -47.90 -33.76 4.24
C PHE A 972 -49.43 -33.84 4.15
N SER A 973 -49.99 -34.86 3.48
CA SER A 973 -51.45 -35.03 3.34
C SER A 973 -52.22 -35.28 4.65
N ASN A 974 -51.54 -35.63 5.75
CA ASN A 974 -52.18 -36.12 6.98
C ASN A 974 -52.05 -35.21 8.21
N LEU A 975 -51.22 -34.15 8.18
CA LEU A 975 -50.99 -33.29 9.37
C LEU A 975 -52.02 -32.14 9.55
N GLY A 976 -53.04 -32.07 8.67
CA GLY A 976 -54.05 -31.02 8.68
C GLY A 976 -55.38 -31.33 9.39
N LYS A 977 -55.50 -32.45 10.13
CA LYS A 977 -56.79 -32.93 10.67
C LYS A 977 -56.75 -33.49 12.10
N GLU A 978 -56.06 -32.84 13.03
CA GLU A 978 -56.30 -33.10 14.46
C GLU A 978 -55.98 -31.85 15.30
N ASN A 979 -56.98 -30.99 15.50
CA ASN A 979 -56.97 -29.97 16.55
C ASN A 979 -58.39 -29.46 16.87
N THR A 980 -59.24 -30.37 17.34
CA THR A 980 -60.46 -30.05 18.10
C THR A 980 -60.64 -31.07 19.21
N ALA A 981 -60.98 -30.61 20.41
CA ALA A 981 -61.26 -31.34 21.65
C ALA A 981 -60.07 -31.62 22.60
N THR A 982 -60.13 -30.90 23.72
CA THR A 982 -59.37 -31.00 24.97
C THR A 982 -59.44 -32.35 25.69
N LYS A 983 -58.37 -32.75 26.39
CA LYS A 983 -58.40 -33.34 27.76
C LYS A 983 -56.99 -33.40 28.41
N PRO A 984 -56.85 -33.46 29.75
CA PRO A 984 -55.56 -33.39 30.46
C PRO A 984 -55.06 -34.75 31.01
N LEU A 985 -53.75 -34.78 31.30
CA LEU A 985 -52.98 -35.57 32.31
C LEU A 985 -53.43 -37.00 32.68
N ASP A 986 -52.56 -38.00 32.48
CA ASP A 986 -51.94 -38.83 33.55
C ASP A 986 -51.05 -39.98 33.02
N GLU A 987 -49.90 -40.20 33.68
CA GLU A 987 -49.03 -41.40 33.82
C GLU A 987 -48.52 -42.24 32.59
N PRO A 988 -47.47 -43.10 32.77
CA PRO A 988 -46.53 -43.44 31.68
C PRO A 988 -46.60 -44.88 31.12
N ASP A 989 -45.63 -45.14 30.21
CA ASP A 989 -45.10 -46.42 29.71
C ASP A 989 -45.68 -47.11 28.45
N SER A 990 -44.74 -47.29 27.50
CA SER A 990 -44.60 -48.42 26.57
C SER A 990 -45.68 -48.71 25.51
N ALA A 991 -45.34 -48.42 24.24
CA ALA A 991 -45.63 -49.31 23.12
C ALA A 991 -44.72 -48.97 21.92
N ALA A 992 -44.00 -49.96 21.40
CA ALA A 992 -43.38 -49.84 20.07
C ALA A 992 -44.41 -50.25 19.01
N THR A 993 -44.66 -49.39 18.03
CA THR A 993 -45.48 -49.74 16.87
C THR A 993 -44.76 -49.40 15.58
N THR A 994 -44.31 -50.46 14.92
CA THR A 994 -43.72 -50.48 13.57
C THR A 994 -44.51 -49.68 12.54
N TYR A 995 -43.81 -48.78 11.84
CA TYR A 995 -44.08 -48.52 10.41
C TYR A 995 -42.81 -48.80 9.61
N GLY A 996 -42.64 -50.07 9.25
CA GLY A 996 -41.62 -50.51 8.32
C GLY A 996 -42.15 -50.50 6.89
N SER A 997 -41.82 -49.46 6.13
CA SER A 997 -41.75 -49.55 4.67
C SER A 997 -40.38 -49.06 4.20
N ARG A 998 -39.41 -49.99 4.15
CA ARG A 998 -38.13 -49.77 3.47
C ARG A 998 -38.43 -49.47 1.99
N MET A 999 -38.31 -48.21 1.58
CA MET A 999 -38.18 -47.88 0.16
C MET A 999 -36.84 -48.41 -0.35
N SER A 1000 -36.81 -48.89 -1.60
CA SER A 1000 -35.64 -49.55 -2.16
C SER A 1000 -34.53 -48.54 -2.53
N PRO A 1001 -33.24 -48.86 -2.34
CA PRO A 1001 -32.13 -47.91 -2.58
C PRO A 1001 -31.88 -47.53 -4.06
N SER A 1002 -32.73 -47.95 -4.99
CA SER A 1002 -32.46 -47.90 -6.43
C SER A 1002 -33.08 -46.68 -7.15
N LEU A 1003 -33.71 -45.74 -6.44
CA LEU A 1003 -34.38 -44.58 -7.04
C LEU A 1003 -33.58 -43.27 -7.00
N TYR A 1004 -32.48 -43.19 -6.25
CA TYR A 1004 -31.63 -41.99 -6.20
C TYR A 1004 -30.38 -42.15 -7.07
N ARG A 1005 -30.56 -42.08 -8.39
CA ARG A 1005 -29.48 -41.64 -9.29
C ARG A 1005 -29.56 -40.12 -9.40
N GLU A 1006 -28.41 -39.43 -9.30
CA GLU A 1006 -28.24 -38.02 -9.67
C GLU A 1006 -28.97 -36.96 -8.79
N ASN A 1007 -28.90 -37.18 -7.47
CA ASN A 1007 -28.73 -36.15 -6.41
C ASN A 1007 -29.75 -34.98 -6.19
N PRO A 1008 -31.08 -35.11 -6.43
CA PRO A 1008 -32.03 -34.03 -6.15
C PRO A 1008 -32.21 -33.72 -4.65
N ALA A 1009 -32.02 -34.73 -3.77
CA ALA A 1009 -32.23 -34.58 -2.33
C ALA A 1009 -31.21 -33.66 -1.63
N GLY A 1010 -29.98 -33.53 -2.17
CA GLY A 1010 -28.97 -32.61 -1.65
C GLY A 1010 -29.34 -31.13 -1.86
N VAL A 1011 -29.90 -30.80 -3.03
CA VAL A 1011 -30.42 -29.46 -3.36
C VAL A 1011 -31.57 -29.10 -2.43
N LEU A 1012 -32.46 -30.06 -2.18
CA LEU A 1012 -33.64 -29.90 -1.34
C LEU A 1012 -33.28 -29.73 0.15
N LEU A 1013 -32.25 -30.42 0.63
CA LEU A 1013 -31.66 -30.18 1.94
C LEU A 1013 -31.04 -28.77 2.03
N TRP A 1014 -30.34 -28.32 0.98
CA TRP A 1014 -29.78 -26.96 0.94
C TRP A 1014 -30.87 -25.87 1.03
N VAL A 1015 -31.93 -25.97 0.21
CA VAL A 1015 -33.05 -25.00 0.24
C VAL A 1015 -33.74 -24.99 1.61
N THR A 1016 -34.00 -26.16 2.20
CA THR A 1016 -34.69 -26.24 3.50
C THR A 1016 -33.84 -25.76 4.67
N VAL A 1017 -32.52 -25.98 4.66
CA VAL A 1017 -31.59 -25.41 5.67
C VAL A 1017 -31.52 -23.89 5.54
N VAL A 1018 -31.34 -23.35 4.33
CA VAL A 1018 -31.34 -21.89 4.08
C VAL A 1018 -32.66 -21.25 4.53
N ALA A 1019 -33.79 -21.91 4.27
CA ALA A 1019 -35.10 -21.46 4.73
C ALA A 1019 -35.28 -21.54 6.26
N ALA A 1020 -34.76 -22.59 6.91
CA ALA A 1020 -34.78 -22.72 8.38
C ALA A 1020 -33.96 -21.64 9.09
N LEU A 1021 -32.83 -21.22 8.49
CA LEU A 1021 -32.02 -20.07 8.94
C LEU A 1021 -32.79 -18.76 8.78
N ALA A 1022 -33.37 -18.50 7.61
CA ALA A 1022 -34.18 -17.31 7.36
C ALA A 1022 -35.41 -17.22 8.27
N ALA A 1023 -36.05 -18.36 8.55
CA ALA A 1023 -37.23 -18.47 9.40
C ALA A 1023 -36.94 -18.39 10.90
N ALA A 1024 -35.68 -18.23 11.33
CA ALA A 1024 -35.32 -18.23 12.75
C ALA A 1024 -36.11 -17.17 13.54
N GLY A 1025 -36.71 -17.59 14.67
CA GLY A 1025 -37.54 -16.74 15.51
C GLY A 1025 -38.92 -16.39 14.91
N THR A 1026 -39.38 -17.10 13.87
CA THR A 1026 -40.72 -16.93 13.27
C THR A 1026 -41.59 -18.17 13.48
N ALA A 1027 -42.91 -18.03 13.28
CA ALA A 1027 -43.84 -19.16 13.29
C ALA A 1027 -43.56 -20.24 12.22
N HIS A 1028 -42.73 -19.94 11.22
CA HIS A 1028 -42.37 -20.90 10.17
C HIS A 1028 -41.18 -21.80 10.56
N GLN A 1029 -40.41 -21.47 11.61
CA GLN A 1029 -39.18 -22.18 11.96
C GLN A 1029 -39.40 -23.67 12.22
N ALA A 1030 -40.48 -24.03 12.93
CA ALA A 1030 -40.80 -25.43 13.26
C ALA A 1030 -41.00 -26.29 12.00
N PHE A 1031 -41.75 -25.79 11.02
CA PHE A 1031 -42.02 -26.49 9.76
C PHE A 1031 -40.73 -26.82 8.99
N PHE A 1032 -39.82 -25.86 8.85
CA PHE A 1032 -38.55 -26.09 8.17
C PHE A 1032 -37.58 -26.96 9.01
N ALA A 1033 -37.58 -26.85 10.33
CA ALA A 1033 -36.82 -27.73 11.20
C ALA A 1033 -37.26 -29.20 11.08
N ASP A 1034 -38.57 -29.48 11.09
CA ASP A 1034 -39.08 -30.83 10.90
C ASP A 1034 -38.75 -31.40 9.51
N LEU A 1035 -38.83 -30.57 8.45
CA LEU A 1035 -38.37 -30.94 7.11
C LEU A 1035 -36.87 -31.30 7.05
N VAL A 1036 -36.01 -30.47 7.64
CA VAL A 1036 -34.56 -30.75 7.71
C VAL A 1036 -34.31 -32.06 8.47
N LYS A 1037 -35.04 -32.33 9.56
CA LYS A 1037 -34.94 -33.59 10.30
C LYS A 1037 -35.29 -34.83 9.45
N ILE A 1038 -36.33 -34.73 8.61
CA ILE A 1038 -36.74 -35.79 7.68
C ILE A 1038 -35.68 -36.01 6.59
N LEU A 1039 -35.16 -34.92 6.01
CA LEU A 1039 -34.15 -35.02 4.94
C LEU A 1039 -32.80 -35.54 5.44
N LEU A 1040 -32.38 -35.16 6.66
CA LEU A 1040 -31.18 -35.70 7.30
C LEU A 1040 -31.26 -37.22 7.52
N SER A 1041 -32.42 -37.73 7.97
CA SER A 1041 -32.62 -39.17 8.17
C SER A 1041 -32.75 -39.94 6.86
N ALA A 1042 -33.29 -39.31 5.80
CA ALA A 1042 -33.36 -39.90 4.46
C ALA A 1042 -32.00 -39.95 3.73
N LEU A 1043 -31.05 -39.07 4.11
CA LEU A 1043 -29.71 -38.97 3.53
C LEU A 1043 -28.60 -39.62 4.39
N GLU A 1044 -28.96 -40.27 5.50
CA GLU A 1044 -28.02 -40.90 6.45
C GLU A 1044 -26.93 -39.93 6.97
N VAL A 1045 -27.32 -38.66 7.21
CA VAL A 1045 -26.40 -37.60 7.68
C VAL A 1045 -26.40 -37.52 9.20
N ASP A 1046 -25.39 -38.12 9.83
CA ASP A 1046 -25.32 -38.25 11.29
C ASP A 1046 -24.61 -37.07 11.98
N ASP A 1047 -23.63 -36.44 11.29
CA ASP A 1047 -22.71 -35.42 11.81
C ASP A 1047 -22.85 -34.05 11.13
N PHE A 1048 -22.57 -32.97 11.88
CA PHE A 1048 -22.63 -31.60 11.35
C PHE A 1048 -21.61 -31.34 10.21
N ILE A 1049 -20.46 -32.01 10.23
CA ILE A 1049 -19.43 -31.89 9.18
C ILE A 1049 -19.94 -32.44 7.85
N GLN A 1050 -20.70 -33.54 7.86
CA GLN A 1050 -21.32 -34.12 6.67
C GLN A 1050 -22.40 -33.18 6.10
N LEU A 1051 -23.24 -32.60 6.98
CA LEU A 1051 -24.19 -31.56 6.58
C LEU A 1051 -23.47 -30.37 5.92
N LYS A 1052 -22.39 -29.86 6.54
CA LYS A 1052 -21.61 -28.74 6.02
C LYS A 1052 -21.04 -29.04 4.63
N ASP A 1053 -20.46 -30.22 4.41
CA ASP A 1053 -19.94 -30.60 3.07
C ASP A 1053 -21.04 -30.61 2.00
N ILE A 1054 -22.24 -31.12 2.30
CA ILE A 1054 -23.38 -31.07 1.37
C ILE A 1054 -23.77 -29.62 1.06
N MET A 1055 -23.76 -28.71 2.03
CA MET A 1055 -24.03 -27.29 1.79
C MET A 1055 -22.94 -26.64 0.91
N CYS A 1056 -21.66 -26.86 1.21
CA CYS A 1056 -20.51 -26.30 0.49
C CYS A 1056 -20.43 -26.74 -0.98
N ARG A 1057 -21.03 -27.88 -1.35
CA ARG A 1057 -21.16 -28.33 -2.75
C ARG A 1057 -22.06 -27.40 -3.59
N HIS A 1058 -23.08 -26.80 -2.97
CA HIS A 1058 -24.06 -25.90 -3.58
C HIS A 1058 -23.59 -24.43 -3.47
N VAL A 1059 -24.40 -23.53 -2.89
CA VAL A 1059 -24.06 -22.13 -2.61
C VAL A 1059 -24.09 -21.89 -1.10
N TRP A 1060 -22.92 -21.66 -0.51
CA TRP A 1060 -22.75 -21.50 0.93
C TRP A 1060 -21.64 -20.48 1.22
N LEU A 1061 -21.66 -19.90 2.41
CA LEU A 1061 -20.65 -18.97 2.91
C LEU A 1061 -20.43 -19.28 4.40
N ASP A 1062 -19.32 -19.94 4.73
CA ASP A 1062 -19.06 -20.50 6.06
C ASP A 1062 -19.28 -19.47 7.18
N ASN A 1063 -18.56 -18.36 7.12
CA ASN A 1063 -18.58 -17.28 8.12
C ASN A 1063 -19.97 -16.66 8.37
N ALA A 1064 -20.91 -16.78 7.43
CA ALA A 1064 -22.24 -16.15 7.52
C ALA A 1064 -23.38 -17.12 7.87
N CYS A 1065 -23.19 -18.42 7.64
CA CYS A 1065 -24.24 -19.43 7.83
C CYS A 1065 -23.93 -20.44 8.94
N GLU A 1066 -22.66 -20.63 9.32
CA GLU A 1066 -22.23 -21.72 10.21
C GLU A 1066 -22.75 -21.57 11.66
N THR A 1067 -22.82 -20.35 12.19
CA THR A 1067 -23.34 -20.07 13.54
C THR A 1067 -24.80 -20.47 13.69
N GLY A 1068 -25.68 -19.95 12.84
CA GLY A 1068 -27.09 -20.31 12.82
C GLY A 1068 -27.33 -21.79 12.46
N ALA A 1069 -26.50 -22.37 11.59
CA ALA A 1069 -26.61 -23.79 11.23
C ALA A 1069 -26.26 -24.71 12.41
N LEU A 1070 -25.23 -24.36 13.21
CA LEU A 1070 -24.89 -25.06 14.45
C LEU A 1070 -26.03 -24.95 15.49
N GLU A 1071 -26.67 -23.78 15.62
CA GLU A 1071 -27.83 -23.62 16.50
C GLU A 1071 -29.04 -24.45 16.05
N LEU A 1072 -29.34 -24.45 14.75
CA LEU A 1072 -30.40 -25.28 14.17
C LEU A 1072 -30.10 -26.76 14.44
N TRP A 1073 -28.87 -27.22 14.19
CA TRP A 1073 -28.44 -28.59 14.45
C TRP A 1073 -28.60 -29.03 15.91
N ARG A 1074 -28.19 -28.16 16.86
CA ARG A 1074 -28.37 -28.39 18.30
C ARG A 1074 -29.85 -28.54 18.68
N LYS A 1075 -30.72 -27.67 18.15
CA LYS A 1075 -32.18 -27.72 18.34
C LYS A 1075 -32.77 -29.03 17.79
N LEU A 1076 -32.35 -29.47 16.60
CA LEU A 1076 -32.83 -30.70 15.95
C LEU A 1076 -32.47 -31.99 16.72
N LYS A 1077 -31.29 -32.05 17.34
CA LYS A 1077 -30.84 -33.19 18.17
C LYS A 1077 -31.36 -33.12 19.63
N GLY A 1078 -32.26 -32.17 19.95
CA GLY A 1078 -32.99 -32.12 21.23
C GLY A 1078 -32.18 -31.66 22.45
N LYS A 1079 -31.02 -31.02 22.25
CA LYS A 1079 -30.13 -30.59 23.34
C LYS A 1079 -30.27 -29.09 23.59
N THR A 1080 -30.68 -28.71 24.79
CA THR A 1080 -30.72 -27.30 25.23
C THR A 1080 -29.32 -26.78 25.52
N SER A 1081 -29.14 -25.47 25.39
CA SER A 1081 -27.86 -24.78 25.63
C SER A 1081 -27.48 -24.82 27.12
N GLY A 1082 -26.68 -25.80 27.54
CA GLY A 1082 -26.14 -25.84 28.91
C GLY A 1082 -25.66 -27.20 29.44
N ASP A 1083 -25.74 -28.29 28.68
CA ASP A 1083 -25.32 -29.62 29.15
C ASP A 1083 -23.79 -29.83 29.07
N PRO A 1084 -23.06 -30.05 30.19
CA PRO A 1084 -21.60 -30.14 30.23
C PRO A 1084 -21.03 -31.52 29.86
N THR A 1085 -21.83 -32.45 29.36
CA THR A 1085 -21.43 -33.86 29.12
C THR A 1085 -20.90 -34.18 27.70
N LEU A 1086 -20.72 -33.16 26.86
CA LEU A 1086 -19.97 -33.27 25.59
C LEU A 1086 -18.54 -32.72 25.76
N PRO A 1087 -17.55 -33.22 25.00
CA PRO A 1087 -16.23 -32.60 24.99
C PRO A 1087 -16.34 -31.13 24.55
N ASN A 1088 -15.38 -30.31 24.98
CA ASN A 1088 -15.32 -28.89 24.64
C ASN A 1088 -15.14 -28.69 23.12
N ASP A 1089 -16.25 -28.70 22.38
CA ASP A 1089 -16.36 -28.07 21.07
C ASP A 1089 -16.32 -26.54 21.27
N GLN A 1090 -15.13 -26.07 21.62
CA GLN A 1090 -14.66 -24.79 21.13
C GLN A 1090 -14.95 -24.76 19.63
N LEU A 1091 -15.49 -23.63 19.12
CA LEU A 1091 -15.26 -23.28 17.72
C LEU A 1091 -13.78 -23.58 17.43
N PRO A 1092 -13.43 -24.37 16.38
CA PRO A 1092 -12.05 -24.78 16.12
C PRO A 1092 -11.21 -23.62 15.58
N LEU A 1093 -11.06 -22.59 16.41
CA LEU A 1093 -10.03 -21.58 16.35
C LEU A 1093 -8.69 -22.30 16.36
N GLN A 1094 -8.03 -22.29 15.20
CA GLN A 1094 -6.67 -22.79 14.99
C GLN A 1094 -6.47 -24.31 14.92
N GLN A 1095 -7.42 -25.06 14.38
CA GLN A 1095 -7.01 -26.06 13.38
C GLN A 1095 -7.17 -25.48 11.98
N LYS A 1096 -6.09 -24.87 11.46
CA LYS A 1096 -5.82 -24.85 10.01
C LYS A 1096 -5.41 -26.26 9.55
N GLY A 1097 -6.22 -27.26 9.93
CA GLY A 1097 -6.27 -28.56 9.29
C GLY A 1097 -6.85 -28.32 7.91
N THR A 1098 -5.96 -28.27 6.94
CA THR A 1098 -6.27 -28.32 5.51
C THR A 1098 -7.39 -29.33 5.22
N CYS A 1099 -8.57 -28.84 4.83
CA CYS A 1099 -9.43 -29.59 3.91
C CYS A 1099 -8.66 -29.76 2.60
N PHE A 1100 -7.83 -30.81 2.55
CA PHE A 1100 -6.86 -31.00 1.46
C PHE A 1100 -7.54 -31.25 0.12
N GLU A 1101 -8.79 -31.73 0.12
CA GLU A 1101 -9.51 -32.15 -1.08
C GLU A 1101 -10.36 -31.03 -1.71
N THR A 1102 -10.82 -30.02 -0.96
CA THR A 1102 -11.59 -28.91 -1.56
C THR A 1102 -10.72 -27.98 -2.41
N LYS A 1103 -9.42 -27.88 -2.09
CA LYS A 1103 -8.45 -27.13 -2.90
C LYS A 1103 -8.10 -27.85 -4.21
N GLU A 1104 -8.00 -29.18 -4.19
CA GLU A 1104 -7.68 -29.98 -5.38
C GLU A 1104 -8.88 -30.14 -6.32
N MET A 1105 -10.08 -30.44 -5.78
CA MET A 1105 -11.33 -30.39 -6.55
C MET A 1105 -11.54 -29.01 -7.20
N TYR A 1106 -11.14 -27.92 -6.52
CA TYR A 1106 -11.29 -26.58 -7.07
C TYR A 1106 -10.26 -26.20 -8.14
N ASN A 1107 -9.00 -26.63 -8.00
CA ASN A 1107 -8.04 -26.59 -9.11
C ASN A 1107 -8.57 -27.36 -10.33
N LEU A 1108 -9.23 -28.50 -10.11
CA LEU A 1108 -9.89 -29.26 -11.17
C LEU A 1108 -11.02 -28.48 -11.85
N LEU A 1109 -11.77 -27.63 -11.13
CA LEU A 1109 -12.94 -26.89 -11.62
C LEU A 1109 -12.61 -25.56 -12.32
N CYS A 1110 -11.50 -24.89 -11.95
CA CYS A 1110 -11.18 -23.53 -12.43
C CYS A 1110 -9.85 -23.38 -13.20
N THR A 1111 -8.98 -24.40 -13.26
CA THR A 1111 -7.78 -24.32 -14.10
C THR A 1111 -8.03 -24.93 -15.49
N GLY A 1112 -7.82 -24.13 -16.54
CA GLY A 1112 -7.84 -24.58 -17.93
C GLY A 1112 -6.58 -25.35 -18.32
N ALA A 1113 -6.18 -26.34 -17.53
CA ALA A 1113 -5.11 -27.27 -17.86
C ALA A 1113 -5.73 -28.52 -18.51
N SER A 1114 -5.61 -28.63 -19.83
CA SER A 1114 -5.87 -29.91 -20.51
C SER A 1114 -4.79 -30.93 -20.12
N ALA A 1115 -5.21 -32.19 -20.01
CA ALA A 1115 -4.30 -33.33 -20.19
C ALA A 1115 -3.70 -33.34 -21.61
#